data_AF-A0A7V6TFE6-F1
#
_entry.id   AF-A0A7V6TFE6-F1
#
_cell.length_a   1.000
_cell.length_b   1.000
_cell.length_c   1.000
_cell.angle_alpha   90.00
_cell.angle_beta   90.00
_cell.angle_gamma   90.00
#
_symmetry.space_group_name_H-M   'P 1'
#
loop_
_entity.id
_entity.type
_entity.pdbx_description
1 polymer ?
#
loop_
_entity_poly.entity_id
_entity_poly.type
_entity_poly.pdbx_seq_one_letter_code
_entity_poly.pdbx_strand_id
1 'polypeptide(L)'
;MNFNSIIIKHIVLITAFFCLTIGVSWASYDILNPAELEAIDSMLTSESFGLEHLSFYRDWDPSTKAKSPWVMRLLNEGVHALDQVVELREIMAEGDKRAIIAHLMHIAWDVDTPLADPEITRFKNPKALFKFTEKRMDDIALLWDSSFEKFSIEQRDKLLSMLILTLIESSDRKHYKSLFECYDLQEPESFDIEEMIELIEMVDFEKMARAVAQANDLHEIFKHNRFENKKIKYYKSRHGLMIYGSIANDAYYGLPRKYKDIPVCVLIDPAGNDVYELSLFARKAAPLVFFLDFEGDDFYHSGDPFFSGLGGIFMGSDLAGDDVYALHDLSFAAVLGASVFEDIKGDDSYQGGIFSQGAALLGISALIDEEGNDSYRAHASAQAFGGCLGAGLLADYEGSDSYYLGGRYFHAPLMPLDYRTMGQGMGFGMRPHLAGGLGLLYDKDGSDKYMGGVYAQGVGYWYSAGILIDEGGNDVYNAVYYPQGSGIHMACGVLYDHSGNDAYYSRNGPGQGAGHDWSFGILVDGGGDDAYSIHGGNGLGLSNSLGVFVDREGNDRYERHEVQNYGSANFSRSTGGIGIFLDGGGEDLYPQGEMANNSSWLKGTYGFGMDAELYEKPEEEEEAATVYDQDDPPEEDAPIKEIFAAAAEWEVGSAIQRVREARRIMKERADEAIEYILENKLANNSGLEYRALQSLAEFSEDFRDRLLERATDVDSLVAKTAISLLAGEEDRRLIPILSNYIEKGQYLPTCISSLGMFDFPESIELLTSYPNPENERLRFLKVRSISMHKSDAAKEALRSFEDDDSFLIQALLRKINKDDI
;
A
#
# COMPACT_ATOMS: atom_id res chain seq x y z
N MET A 1 9.76 21.74 -72.61
CA MET A 1 11.03 21.49 -71.91
C MET A 1 11.23 22.63 -70.91
N ASN A 2 11.24 22.49 -69.60
CA ASN A 2 11.13 21.31 -68.74
C ASN A 2 10.54 21.78 -67.37
N PHE A 3 9.21 21.70 -67.21
CA PHE A 3 8.51 22.10 -65.97
C PHE A 3 8.45 20.96 -64.92
N ASN A 4 8.92 19.76 -65.26
CA ASN A 4 8.89 18.57 -64.39
C ASN A 4 10.19 18.32 -63.59
N SER A 5 11.23 19.15 -63.74
CA SER A 5 12.52 18.93 -63.05
C SER A 5 12.63 19.62 -61.69
N ILE A 6 11.74 20.57 -61.37
CA ILE A 6 11.81 21.37 -60.13
C ILE A 6 10.90 20.79 -59.04
N ILE A 7 9.76 20.19 -59.42
CA ILE A 7 8.83 19.55 -58.47
C ILE A 7 9.42 18.26 -57.90
N ILE A 8 10.22 17.52 -58.68
CA ILE A 8 10.87 16.27 -58.23
C ILE A 8 12.03 16.54 -57.25
N LYS A 9 12.64 17.73 -57.27
CA LYS A 9 13.73 18.12 -56.36
C LYS A 9 13.27 18.77 -55.05
N HIS A 10 11.99 19.12 -54.89
CA HIS A 10 11.46 19.66 -53.63
C HIS A 10 10.62 18.65 -52.86
N ILE A 11 9.98 17.68 -53.53
CA ILE A 11 9.23 16.62 -52.83
C ILE A 11 10.18 15.54 -52.30
N VAL A 12 11.25 15.19 -53.02
CA VAL A 12 12.19 14.15 -52.54
C VAL A 12 13.15 14.70 -51.47
N LEU A 13 13.45 16.00 -51.44
CA LEU A 13 14.38 16.58 -50.45
C LEU A 13 13.69 17.01 -49.14
N ILE A 14 12.38 17.31 -49.18
CA ILE A 14 11.60 17.63 -47.96
C ILE A 14 11.07 16.34 -47.29
N THR A 15 10.87 15.26 -48.03
CA THR A 15 10.46 13.96 -47.45
C THR A 15 11.64 13.09 -47.02
N ALA A 16 12.86 13.33 -47.53
CA ALA A 16 14.06 12.55 -47.17
C ALA A 16 15.03 13.25 -46.19
N PHE A 17 14.78 14.51 -45.84
CA PHE A 17 15.54 15.22 -44.79
C PHE A 17 14.69 15.49 -43.54
N PHE A 18 13.49 14.92 -43.52
CA PHE A 18 12.49 15.00 -42.47
C PHE A 18 11.78 13.61 -42.36
N CYS A 19 12.43 12.43 -42.39
CA CYS A 19 13.64 11.99 -41.68
C CYS A 19 14.08 13.00 -40.61
N LEU A 20 13.19 13.58 -39.80
CA LEU A 20 12.58 12.82 -38.69
C LEU A 20 13.66 11.86 -38.19
N THR A 21 14.79 12.46 -37.79
CA THR A 21 15.17 12.48 -36.38
C THR A 21 14.48 11.32 -35.68
N ILE A 22 15.14 10.17 -35.76
CA ILE A 22 15.51 9.39 -34.58
C ILE A 22 14.36 9.42 -33.61
N GLY A 23 13.58 8.33 -33.63
CA GLY A 23 12.54 8.07 -32.65
C GLY A 23 13.03 8.56 -31.31
N VAL A 24 12.46 9.69 -30.89
CA VAL A 24 12.45 10.04 -29.49
C VAL A 24 11.69 8.88 -28.91
N SER A 25 12.41 7.96 -28.28
CA SER A 25 11.85 7.09 -27.27
C SER A 25 11.03 8.01 -26.38
N TRP A 26 9.72 8.03 -26.60
CA TRP A 26 8.83 8.24 -25.47
C TRP A 26 9.10 6.98 -24.67
N ALA A 27 9.92 7.09 -23.61
CA ALA A 27 9.99 6.01 -22.65
C ALA A 27 8.54 5.77 -22.25
N SER A 28 8.01 4.59 -22.57
CA SER A 28 6.65 4.26 -22.20
C SER A 28 6.66 4.13 -20.69
N TYR A 29 5.98 5.02 -19.96
CA TYR A 29 5.83 4.92 -18.50
C TYR A 29 4.85 3.79 -18.09
N ASP A 30 4.47 2.94 -19.03
CA ASP A 30 3.56 1.81 -18.81
C ASP A 30 4.07 0.91 -17.68
N ILE A 31 3.18 0.59 -16.74
CA ILE A 31 3.44 -0.45 -15.74
C ILE A 31 3.39 -1.83 -16.40
N LEU A 32 2.37 -2.08 -17.22
CA LEU A 32 2.25 -3.26 -18.08
C LEU A 32 2.09 -2.84 -19.53
N ASN A 33 2.90 -3.41 -20.42
CA ASN A 33 2.86 -3.12 -21.85
C ASN A 33 1.87 -4.02 -22.61
N PRO A 34 1.54 -3.70 -23.89
CA PRO A 34 0.56 -4.46 -24.65
C PRO A 34 0.90 -5.95 -24.86
N ALA A 35 2.20 -6.29 -24.94
CA ALA A 35 2.62 -7.68 -25.13
C ALA A 35 2.38 -8.53 -23.88
N GLU A 36 2.68 -7.97 -22.69
CA GLU A 36 2.38 -8.59 -21.40
C GLU A 36 0.87 -8.76 -21.22
N LEU A 37 0.07 -7.74 -21.55
CA LEU A 37 -1.39 -7.83 -21.48
C LEU A 37 -1.95 -8.90 -22.43
N GLU A 38 -1.40 -9.04 -23.64
CA GLU A 38 -1.78 -10.09 -24.59
C GLU A 38 -1.40 -11.48 -24.06
N ALA A 39 -0.22 -11.63 -23.45
CA ALA A 39 0.22 -12.87 -22.82
C ALA A 39 -0.68 -13.27 -21.64
N ILE A 40 -1.03 -12.31 -20.78
CA ILE A 40 -1.97 -12.51 -19.67
C ILE A 40 -3.37 -12.90 -20.19
N ASP A 41 -3.88 -12.22 -21.22
CA ASP A 41 -5.18 -12.57 -21.82
C ASP A 41 -5.19 -13.99 -22.40
N SER A 42 -4.08 -14.38 -23.04
CA SER A 42 -3.88 -15.74 -23.57
C SER A 42 -3.90 -16.80 -22.45
N MET A 43 -3.22 -16.54 -21.33
CA MET A 43 -3.27 -17.40 -20.14
C MET A 43 -4.69 -17.55 -19.60
N LEU A 44 -5.41 -16.43 -19.44
CA LEU A 44 -6.79 -16.43 -18.93
C LEU A 44 -7.74 -17.18 -19.87
N THR A 45 -7.56 -17.02 -21.19
CA THR A 45 -8.37 -17.68 -22.23
C THR A 45 -8.25 -19.20 -22.18
N SER A 46 -7.13 -19.74 -21.69
CA SER A 46 -6.95 -21.19 -21.50
C SER A 46 -8.01 -21.80 -20.57
N GLU A 47 -8.46 -21.01 -19.60
CA GLU A 47 -9.56 -21.32 -18.69
C GLU A 47 -10.80 -20.50 -19.05
N SER A 48 -11.02 -20.12 -20.30
CA SER A 48 -12.22 -19.36 -20.74
C SER A 48 -12.51 -18.10 -19.89
N PHE A 49 -11.45 -17.44 -19.42
CA PHE A 49 -11.48 -16.10 -18.85
C PHE A 49 -10.83 -15.12 -19.85
N GLY A 50 -10.87 -13.84 -19.53
CA GLY A 50 -10.25 -12.76 -20.28
C GLY A 50 -9.86 -11.63 -19.33
N LEU A 51 -9.13 -10.62 -19.82
CA LEU A 51 -8.64 -9.52 -18.98
C LEU A 51 -9.72 -8.85 -18.13
N GLU A 52 -10.97 -8.75 -18.59
CA GLU A 52 -12.09 -8.19 -17.82
C GLU A 52 -12.33 -8.93 -16.49
N HIS A 53 -11.95 -10.20 -16.39
CA HIS A 53 -12.10 -11.02 -15.18
C HIS A 53 -11.09 -10.66 -14.08
N LEU A 54 -10.09 -9.83 -14.38
CA LEU A 54 -9.18 -9.26 -13.37
C LEU A 54 -9.84 -8.09 -12.61
N SER A 55 -10.96 -7.58 -13.11
CA SER A 55 -11.79 -6.54 -12.51
C SER A 55 -13.01 -7.16 -11.82
N PHE A 56 -12.86 -7.62 -10.58
CA PHE A 56 -13.97 -8.14 -9.79
C PHE A 56 -14.13 -7.43 -8.45
N TYR A 57 -15.37 -7.40 -7.97
CA TYR A 57 -15.76 -6.67 -6.77
C TYR A 57 -15.02 -7.14 -5.51
N ARG A 58 -14.31 -6.20 -4.88
CA ARG A 58 -13.46 -6.42 -3.69
C ARG A 58 -13.85 -5.58 -2.49
N ASP A 59 -14.89 -4.75 -2.58
CA ASP A 59 -15.42 -3.96 -1.45
C ASP A 59 -16.39 -4.74 -0.53
N TRP A 60 -15.86 -5.57 0.37
CA TRP A 60 -16.71 -6.47 1.18
C TRP A 60 -17.19 -5.93 2.52
N ASP A 61 -16.62 -4.83 3.01
CA ASP A 61 -17.03 -4.12 4.23
C ASP A 61 -17.59 -2.71 3.92
N PRO A 62 -18.91 -2.58 3.70
CA PRO A 62 -19.53 -1.29 3.40
C PRO A 62 -19.65 -0.39 4.63
N SER A 63 -19.32 -0.88 5.83
CA SER A 63 -19.37 -0.06 7.05
C SER A 63 -18.14 0.80 7.23
N THR A 64 -17.01 0.39 6.63
CA THR A 64 -15.76 1.15 6.64
C THR A 64 -15.93 2.51 5.98
N LYS A 65 -15.50 3.55 6.68
CA LYS A 65 -15.59 4.97 6.28
C LYS A 65 -14.30 5.43 5.59
N ALA A 66 -14.36 6.63 5.00
CA ALA A 66 -13.21 7.35 4.44
C ALA A 66 -12.45 6.63 3.30
N LYS A 67 -13.16 5.84 2.49
CA LYS A 67 -12.58 5.18 1.31
C LYS A 67 -12.27 6.22 0.22
N SER A 68 -10.99 6.34 -0.15
CA SER A 68 -10.56 7.17 -1.29
C SER A 68 -11.07 6.56 -2.62
N PRO A 69 -11.74 7.34 -3.50
CA PRO A 69 -12.17 6.85 -4.80
C PRO A 69 -11.02 6.28 -5.64
N TRP A 70 -9.84 6.92 -5.61
CA TRP A 70 -8.64 6.50 -6.32
C TRP A 70 -8.16 5.10 -5.86
N VAL A 71 -8.07 4.89 -4.55
CA VAL A 71 -7.69 3.58 -3.96
C VAL A 71 -8.75 2.52 -4.27
N MET A 72 -10.03 2.89 -4.21
CA MET A 72 -11.13 1.95 -4.50
C MET A 72 -11.17 1.53 -5.96
N ARG A 73 -10.78 2.43 -6.89
CA ARG A 73 -10.62 2.10 -8.30
C ARG A 73 -9.50 1.08 -8.47
N LEU A 74 -8.32 1.34 -7.91
CA LEU A 74 -7.19 0.40 -7.95
C LEU A 74 -7.58 -0.98 -7.41
N LEU A 75 -8.30 -1.00 -6.28
CA LEU A 75 -8.72 -2.23 -5.62
C LEU A 75 -9.70 -3.05 -6.47
N ASN A 76 -10.71 -2.42 -7.08
CA ASN A 76 -11.76 -3.16 -7.78
C ASN A 76 -11.41 -3.48 -9.23
N GLU A 77 -10.75 -2.55 -9.94
CA GLU A 77 -10.39 -2.69 -11.36
C GLU A 77 -9.01 -3.36 -11.55
N GLY A 78 -8.18 -3.45 -10.51
CA GLY A 78 -6.89 -4.15 -10.56
C GLY A 78 -6.00 -3.64 -11.71
N VAL A 79 -5.65 -4.55 -12.62
CA VAL A 79 -4.81 -4.25 -13.80
C VAL A 79 -5.39 -3.14 -14.68
N HIS A 80 -6.72 -3.01 -14.78
CA HIS A 80 -7.37 -1.97 -15.60
C HIS A 80 -7.29 -0.57 -15.00
N ALA A 81 -6.87 -0.46 -13.74
CA ALA A 81 -6.64 0.81 -13.06
C ALA A 81 -5.15 1.16 -12.93
N LEU A 82 -4.25 0.47 -13.62
CA LEU A 82 -2.82 0.82 -13.60
C LEU A 82 -2.52 2.13 -14.34
N ASP A 83 -3.43 2.62 -15.19
CA ASP A 83 -3.32 3.93 -15.84
C ASP A 83 -3.17 5.09 -14.85
N GLN A 84 -3.81 5.01 -13.67
CA GLN A 84 -3.65 6.05 -12.64
C GLN A 84 -2.32 5.91 -11.87
N VAL A 85 -1.70 4.73 -11.90
CA VAL A 85 -0.34 4.51 -11.38
C VAL A 85 0.69 5.01 -12.39
N VAL A 86 0.43 4.83 -13.69
CA VAL A 86 1.22 5.44 -14.77
C VAL A 86 1.19 6.96 -14.67
N GLU A 87 0.02 7.58 -14.52
CA GLU A 87 -0.10 9.04 -14.31
C GLU A 87 0.71 9.49 -13.09
N LEU A 88 0.63 8.76 -11.98
CA LEU A 88 1.40 9.05 -10.77
C LEU A 88 2.91 8.94 -11.04
N ARG A 89 3.36 7.88 -11.72
CA ARG A 89 4.76 7.68 -12.12
C ARG A 89 5.27 8.81 -13.03
N GLU A 90 4.47 9.25 -14.01
CA GLU A 90 4.79 10.38 -14.88
C GLU A 90 4.97 11.68 -14.08
N ILE A 91 4.06 11.96 -13.13
CA ILE A 91 4.15 13.12 -12.24
C ILE A 91 5.43 13.08 -11.39
N MET A 92 5.80 11.90 -10.90
CA MET A 92 7.04 11.72 -10.15
C MET A 92 8.27 11.92 -11.04
N ALA A 93 8.31 11.30 -12.22
CA ALA A 93 9.43 11.44 -13.14
C ALA A 93 9.65 12.87 -13.65
N GLU A 94 8.59 13.66 -13.79
CA GLU A 94 8.67 15.09 -14.13
C GLU A 94 9.28 15.94 -13.00
N GLY A 95 9.16 15.52 -11.74
CA GLY A 95 9.71 16.22 -10.58
C GLY A 95 9.06 17.56 -10.24
N ASP A 96 7.91 17.93 -10.84
CA ASP A 96 7.23 19.17 -10.44
C ASP A 96 6.53 18.98 -9.09
N LYS A 97 7.18 19.45 -8.02
CA LYS A 97 6.65 19.47 -6.65
C LYS A 97 5.16 19.87 -6.59
N ARG A 98 4.72 20.83 -7.41
CA ARG A 98 3.33 21.32 -7.34
C ARG A 98 2.34 20.31 -7.89
N ALA A 99 2.70 19.61 -8.97
CA ALA A 99 1.92 18.51 -9.51
C ALA A 99 1.85 17.37 -8.49
N ILE A 100 2.99 17.05 -7.87
CA ILE A 100 3.08 16.06 -6.79
C ILE A 100 2.14 16.43 -5.63
N ILE A 101 2.24 17.64 -5.07
CA ILE A 101 1.37 18.10 -3.97
C ILE A 101 -0.11 18.05 -4.37
N ALA A 102 -0.45 18.53 -5.57
CA ALA A 102 -1.83 18.50 -6.07
C ALA A 102 -2.37 17.07 -6.14
N HIS A 103 -1.57 16.14 -6.65
CA HIS A 103 -1.97 14.74 -6.81
C HIS A 103 -2.08 14.02 -5.46
N LEU A 104 -1.17 14.28 -4.51
CA LEU A 104 -1.29 13.76 -3.14
C LEU A 104 -2.59 14.23 -2.46
N MET A 105 -2.98 15.51 -2.64
CA MET A 105 -4.25 16.03 -2.12
C MET A 105 -5.46 15.41 -2.83
N HIS A 106 -5.38 15.17 -4.13
CA HIS A 106 -6.43 14.47 -4.89
C HIS A 106 -6.66 13.07 -4.30
N ILE A 107 -5.61 12.29 -4.09
CA ILE A 107 -5.73 10.92 -3.57
C ILE A 107 -6.20 10.90 -2.12
N ALA A 108 -5.65 11.77 -1.26
CA ALA A 108 -5.95 11.81 0.17
C ALA A 108 -7.35 12.34 0.47
N TRP A 109 -7.79 13.37 -0.26
CA TRP A 109 -8.95 14.19 0.10
C TRP A 109 -10.02 14.27 -0.99
N ASP A 110 -9.80 13.69 -2.17
CA ASP A 110 -10.70 13.79 -3.32
C ASP A 110 -10.93 15.26 -3.75
N VAL A 111 -9.85 16.05 -3.76
CA VAL A 111 -9.88 17.48 -4.09
C VAL A 111 -8.90 17.82 -5.20
N ASP A 112 -9.43 18.26 -6.34
CA ASP A 112 -8.65 18.84 -7.43
C ASP A 112 -8.30 20.30 -7.14
N THR A 113 -7.13 20.52 -6.53
CA THR A 113 -6.59 21.87 -6.31
C THR A 113 -5.34 22.07 -7.18
N PRO A 114 -5.48 22.61 -8.41
CA PRO A 114 -4.31 22.91 -9.21
C PRO A 114 -3.50 24.01 -8.55
N LEU A 115 -2.19 23.81 -8.45
CA LEU A 115 -1.23 24.80 -7.99
C LEU A 115 -0.74 25.61 -9.20
N ALA A 116 -0.76 26.94 -9.09
CA ALA A 116 -0.33 27.82 -10.18
C ALA A 116 1.17 28.17 -10.05
N ASP A 117 1.76 28.72 -11.11
CA ASP A 117 3.06 29.39 -11.00
C ASP A 117 2.98 30.55 -10.02
N PRO A 118 3.79 30.57 -8.94
CA PRO A 118 3.80 31.69 -8.03
C PRO A 118 4.35 32.94 -8.75
N GLU A 119 3.73 34.09 -8.50
CA GLU A 119 4.25 35.36 -9.03
C GLU A 119 5.56 35.72 -8.31
N ILE A 120 6.69 35.47 -8.99
CA ILE A 120 8.03 35.70 -8.44
C ILE A 120 8.17 37.17 -8.00
N THR A 121 8.23 37.36 -6.68
CA THR A 121 8.31 38.68 -6.05
C THR A 121 9.65 38.85 -5.36
N ARG A 122 10.40 39.91 -5.71
CA ARG A 122 11.70 40.23 -5.08
C ARG A 122 11.61 41.40 -4.10
N PHE A 123 12.28 41.27 -2.97
CA PHE A 123 12.29 42.27 -1.89
C PHE A 123 13.66 42.93 -1.73
N LYS A 124 13.67 44.13 -1.16
CA LYS A 124 14.91 44.92 -0.99
C LYS A 124 15.74 44.51 0.22
N ASN A 125 15.16 43.80 1.18
CA ASN A 125 15.80 43.37 2.43
C ASN A 125 14.88 42.40 3.19
N PRO A 126 15.40 41.64 4.18
CA PRO A 126 14.62 40.70 4.98
C PRO A 126 13.38 41.30 5.65
N LYS A 127 13.46 42.57 6.09
CA LYS A 127 12.31 43.23 6.76
C LYS A 127 11.15 43.47 5.80
N ALA A 128 11.42 43.77 4.53
CA ALA A 128 10.38 43.93 3.53
C ALA A 128 9.72 42.59 3.18
N LEU A 129 10.54 41.53 3.04
CA LEU A 129 10.06 40.16 2.86
C LEU A 129 9.15 39.74 4.02
N PHE A 130 9.62 39.79 5.26
CA PHE A 130 8.83 39.37 6.43
C PHE A 130 7.54 40.15 6.64
N LYS A 131 7.50 41.43 6.26
CA LYS A 131 6.25 42.21 6.31
C LYS A 131 5.22 41.73 5.27
N PHE A 132 5.70 41.28 4.11
CA PHE A 132 4.85 40.64 3.09
C PHE A 132 4.42 39.24 3.56
N THR A 133 5.37 38.44 4.06
CA THR A 133 5.13 37.11 4.63
C THR A 133 4.04 37.14 5.70
N GLU A 134 4.14 38.05 6.67
CA GLU A 134 3.14 38.18 7.74
C GLU A 134 1.73 38.47 7.20
N LYS A 135 1.62 39.23 6.10
CA LYS A 135 0.33 39.50 5.46
C LYS A 135 -0.22 38.26 4.74
N ARG A 136 0.63 37.53 3.99
CA ARG A 136 0.21 36.30 3.31
C ARG A 136 -0.17 35.21 4.31
N MET A 137 0.55 35.09 5.41
CA MET A 137 0.21 34.19 6.50
C MET A 137 -1.14 34.53 7.16
N ASP A 138 -1.57 35.80 7.20
CA ASP A 138 -2.94 36.12 7.66
C ASP A 138 -4.00 35.48 6.75
N ASP A 139 -3.80 35.58 5.44
CA ASP A 139 -4.72 35.02 4.44
C ASP A 139 -4.76 33.48 4.53
N ILE A 140 -3.57 32.86 4.64
CA ILE A 140 -3.43 31.40 4.77
C ILE A 140 -4.03 30.91 6.09
N ALA A 141 -3.76 31.59 7.22
CA ALA A 141 -4.25 31.19 8.52
C ALA A 141 -5.78 31.28 8.61
N LEU A 142 -6.37 32.32 8.02
CA LEU A 142 -7.83 32.45 7.92
C LEU A 142 -8.44 31.27 7.18
N LEU A 143 -7.82 30.86 6.07
CA LEU A 143 -8.27 29.73 5.27
C LEU A 143 -8.04 28.39 6.00
N TRP A 144 -6.89 28.21 6.64
CA TRP A 144 -6.58 27.04 7.46
C TRP A 144 -7.61 26.87 8.59
N ASP A 145 -7.86 27.92 9.37
CA ASP A 145 -8.85 27.89 10.46
C ASP A 145 -10.27 27.66 9.95
N SER A 146 -10.58 28.12 8.72
CA SER A 146 -11.88 27.88 8.10
C SER A 146 -12.17 26.40 7.80
N SER A 147 -11.12 25.56 7.73
CA SER A 147 -11.22 24.09 7.61
C SER A 147 -11.82 23.44 8.85
N PHE A 148 -11.80 24.15 9.99
CA PHE A 148 -12.26 23.69 11.30
C PHE A 148 -13.45 24.50 11.82
N GLU A 149 -14.18 25.23 10.96
CA GLU A 149 -15.33 26.07 11.34
C GLU A 149 -16.42 25.33 12.15
N LYS A 150 -16.54 24.02 11.95
CA LYS A 150 -17.52 23.19 12.65
C LYS A 150 -17.08 22.79 14.07
N PHE A 151 -15.80 22.93 14.40
CA PHE A 151 -15.20 22.46 15.66
C PHE A 151 -15.28 23.49 16.78
N SER A 152 -15.44 23.02 18.01
CA SER A 152 -14.92 23.73 19.17
C SER A 152 -13.39 23.59 19.26
N ILE A 153 -12.73 24.47 20.00
CA ILE A 153 -11.26 24.40 20.19
C ILE A 153 -10.88 23.05 20.82
N GLU A 154 -11.66 22.61 21.81
CA GLU A 154 -11.44 21.35 22.52
C GLU A 154 -11.61 20.13 21.60
N GLN A 155 -12.58 20.16 20.69
CA GLN A 155 -12.80 19.07 19.73
C GLN A 155 -11.63 18.91 18.76
N ARG A 156 -11.04 20.02 18.28
CA ARG A 156 -9.89 19.99 17.37
C ARG A 156 -8.66 19.40 18.06
N ASP A 157 -8.37 19.83 19.29
CA ASP A 157 -7.25 19.31 20.08
C ASP A 157 -7.45 17.83 20.42
N LYS A 158 -8.69 17.45 20.73
CA LYS A 158 -9.06 16.06 21.00
C LYS A 158 -8.85 15.17 19.79
N LEU A 159 -9.31 15.59 18.59
CA LEU A 159 -9.08 14.84 17.35
C LEU A 159 -7.59 14.63 17.11
N LEU A 160 -6.77 15.70 17.15
CA LEU A 160 -5.32 15.59 16.94
C LEU A 160 -4.66 14.61 17.94
N SER A 161 -5.06 14.68 19.21
CA SER A 161 -4.53 13.79 20.26
C SER A 161 -4.94 12.34 20.03
N MET A 162 -6.20 12.08 19.64
CA MET A 162 -6.68 10.74 19.28
C MET A 162 -5.91 10.18 18.10
N LEU A 163 -5.68 10.98 17.06
CA LEU A 163 -4.91 10.56 15.88
C LEU A 163 -3.48 10.18 16.25
N ILE A 164 -2.77 11.02 17.01
CA ILE A 164 -1.40 10.69 17.45
C ILE A 164 -1.40 9.39 18.26
N LEU A 165 -2.37 9.19 19.17
CA LEU A 165 -2.45 7.96 19.96
C LEU A 165 -2.66 6.68 19.13
N THR A 166 -3.20 6.78 17.91
CA THR A 166 -3.34 5.60 17.02
C THR A 166 -2.01 5.14 16.43
N LEU A 167 -0.99 6.02 16.43
CA LEU A 167 0.31 5.78 15.80
C LEU A 167 1.29 5.12 16.75
N ILE A 168 1.07 5.23 18.06
CA ILE A 168 2.11 4.96 19.07
C ILE A 168 2.01 3.57 19.64
N GLU A 169 3.16 3.02 20.01
CA GLU A 169 3.22 1.77 20.74
C GLU A 169 2.94 1.96 22.22
N SER A 170 2.35 0.95 22.84
CA SER A 170 2.08 0.94 24.28
C SER A 170 3.33 1.13 25.14
N SER A 171 4.51 0.72 24.64
CA SER A 171 5.81 0.93 25.27
C SER A 171 6.18 2.41 25.43
N ASP A 172 5.70 3.27 24.53
CA ASP A 172 6.13 4.66 24.40
C ASP A 172 5.12 5.65 24.98
N ARG A 173 4.03 5.16 25.56
CA ARG A 173 2.97 5.97 26.16
C ARG A 173 3.48 7.06 27.13
N LYS A 174 4.55 6.80 27.89
CA LYS A 174 5.14 7.81 28.79
C LYS A 174 5.77 8.98 28.02
N HIS A 175 6.46 8.69 26.92
CA HIS A 175 7.09 9.71 26.08
C HIS A 175 6.01 10.61 25.46
N TYR A 176 4.97 10.03 24.87
CA TYR A 176 3.87 10.79 24.27
C TYR A 176 3.00 11.55 25.27
N LYS A 177 2.86 11.04 26.50
CA LYS A 177 2.24 11.83 27.57
C LYS A 177 3.03 13.11 27.85
N SER A 178 4.36 13.03 27.91
CA SER A 178 5.20 14.22 28.07
C SER A 178 5.12 15.15 26.85
N LEU A 179 5.02 14.60 25.64
CA LEU A 179 4.79 15.38 24.42
C LEU A 179 3.48 16.18 24.51
N PHE A 180 2.37 15.53 24.90
CA PHE A 180 1.07 16.18 25.04
C PHE A 180 1.08 17.28 26.11
N GLU A 181 1.73 17.03 27.26
CA GLU A 181 1.93 18.03 28.31
C GLU A 181 2.76 19.23 27.82
N CYS A 182 3.81 18.99 27.03
CA CYS A 182 4.66 20.05 26.46
C CYS A 182 3.91 20.95 25.46
N TYR A 183 2.97 20.39 24.69
CA TYR A 183 2.29 21.10 23.61
C TYR A 183 0.82 21.47 23.90
N ASP A 184 0.41 21.36 25.17
CA ASP A 184 -0.95 21.69 25.63
C ASP A 184 -2.03 20.91 24.85
N LEU A 185 -1.75 19.65 24.56
CA LEU A 185 -2.69 18.70 23.96
C LEU A 185 -3.36 17.88 25.07
N GLN A 186 -4.67 17.68 24.96
CA GLN A 186 -5.43 16.92 25.94
C GLN A 186 -5.45 15.43 25.57
N GLU A 187 -4.83 14.58 26.40
CA GLU A 187 -5.02 13.13 26.29
C GLU A 187 -6.51 12.82 26.55
N PRO A 188 -7.21 12.16 25.62
CA PRO A 188 -8.60 11.78 25.84
C PRO A 188 -8.72 10.79 27.01
N GLU A 189 -9.73 10.97 27.87
CA GLU A 189 -9.98 10.09 29.04
C GLU A 189 -10.24 8.62 28.62
N SER A 190 -10.85 8.45 27.45
CA SER A 190 -11.07 7.17 26.77
C SER A 190 -10.95 7.36 25.27
N PHE A 191 -10.42 6.34 24.58
CA PHE A 191 -10.40 6.30 23.11
C PHE A 191 -11.69 5.65 22.60
N ASP A 192 -12.47 6.40 21.82
CA ASP A 192 -13.68 5.92 21.12
C ASP A 192 -13.53 6.22 19.63
N ILE A 193 -13.52 5.17 18.81
CA ILE A 193 -13.31 5.30 17.36
C ILE A 193 -14.52 5.93 16.66
N GLU A 194 -15.73 5.75 17.17
CA GLU A 194 -16.94 6.35 16.56
C GLU A 194 -16.94 7.87 16.75
N GLU A 195 -16.56 8.33 17.94
CA GLU A 195 -16.35 9.77 18.19
C GLU A 195 -15.24 10.34 17.29
N MET A 196 -14.15 9.58 17.08
CA MET A 196 -13.09 10.01 16.17
C MET A 196 -13.64 10.21 14.75
N ILE A 197 -14.44 9.26 14.26
CA ILE A 197 -15.06 9.31 12.93
C ILE A 197 -15.97 10.54 12.81
N GLU A 198 -16.83 10.80 13.81
CA GLU A 198 -17.70 11.98 13.83
C GLU A 198 -16.88 13.28 13.73
N LEU A 199 -15.76 13.36 14.44
CA LEU A 199 -14.85 14.51 14.36
C LEU A 199 -14.15 14.60 13.00
N ILE A 200 -13.74 13.49 12.39
CA ILE A 200 -13.12 13.49 11.05
C ILE A 200 -14.10 14.05 10.01
N GLU A 201 -15.37 13.63 10.04
CA GLU A 201 -16.42 14.09 9.12
C GLU A 201 -16.72 15.61 9.24
N MET A 202 -16.25 16.26 10.32
CA MET A 202 -16.38 17.70 10.50
C MET A 202 -15.31 18.51 9.76
N VAL A 203 -14.16 17.91 9.40
CA VAL A 203 -13.06 18.60 8.72
C VAL A 203 -13.46 18.97 7.29
N ASP A 204 -13.14 20.19 6.86
CA ASP A 204 -13.32 20.64 5.49
C ASP A 204 -11.97 20.56 4.73
N PHE A 205 -11.74 19.44 4.07
CA PHE A 205 -10.49 19.15 3.37
C PHE A 205 -10.28 20.00 2.11
N GLU A 206 -11.34 20.52 1.48
CA GLU A 206 -11.21 21.44 0.33
C GLU A 206 -10.57 22.77 0.77
N LYS A 207 -11.02 23.31 1.91
CA LYS A 207 -10.39 24.51 2.50
C LYS A 207 -8.96 24.23 2.97
N MET A 208 -8.73 23.03 3.51
CA MET A 208 -7.39 22.58 3.91
C MET A 208 -6.43 22.57 2.69
N ALA A 209 -6.82 21.94 1.59
CA ALA A 209 -6.06 21.86 0.35
C ALA A 209 -5.69 23.24 -0.21
N ARG A 210 -6.64 24.18 -0.21
CA ARG A 210 -6.36 25.56 -0.65
C ARG A 210 -5.40 26.31 0.28
N ALA A 211 -5.42 26.02 1.58
CA ALA A 211 -4.45 26.60 2.52
C ALA A 211 -3.04 26.05 2.25
N VAL A 212 -2.93 24.74 1.99
CA VAL A 212 -1.66 24.08 1.61
C VAL A 212 -1.12 24.67 0.31
N ALA A 213 -1.94 24.81 -0.73
CA ALA A 213 -1.54 25.42 -2.00
C ALA A 213 -0.99 26.84 -1.81
N GLN A 214 -1.68 27.70 -1.04
CA GLN A 214 -1.20 29.06 -0.76
C GLN A 214 0.05 29.10 0.13
N ALA A 215 0.25 28.11 0.99
CA ALA A 215 1.48 27.98 1.77
C ALA A 215 2.66 27.61 0.86
N ASN A 216 2.47 26.68 -0.08
CA ASN A 216 3.49 26.35 -1.09
C ASN A 216 3.90 27.59 -1.90
N ASP A 217 2.92 28.37 -2.40
CA ASP A 217 3.21 29.62 -3.15
C ASP A 217 4.07 30.61 -2.33
N LEU A 218 3.83 30.69 -1.02
CA LEU A 218 4.58 31.58 -0.14
C LEU A 218 6.02 31.10 0.08
N HIS A 219 6.21 29.79 0.21
CA HIS A 219 7.53 29.17 0.38
C HIS A 219 8.39 29.34 -0.88
N GLU A 220 7.82 29.16 -2.07
CA GLU A 220 8.52 29.39 -3.35
C GLU A 220 9.04 30.83 -3.52
N ILE A 221 8.35 31.82 -2.93
CA ILE A 221 8.85 33.20 -2.93
C ILE A 221 10.15 33.33 -2.12
N PHE A 222 10.38 32.51 -1.09
CA PHE A 222 11.58 32.58 -0.26
C PHE A 222 12.84 32.18 -1.03
N LYS A 223 12.78 31.11 -1.85
CA LYS A 223 13.87 30.63 -2.70
C LYS A 223 14.46 31.74 -3.60
N HIS A 224 13.64 32.74 -3.95
CA HIS A 224 14.02 33.88 -4.80
C HIS A 224 14.58 35.11 -4.07
N ASN A 225 14.73 35.04 -2.74
CA ASN A 225 15.04 36.19 -1.88
C ASN A 225 16.17 35.92 -0.86
N ARG A 226 17.35 35.56 -1.37
CA ARG A 226 18.60 35.46 -0.58
C ARG A 226 19.18 36.83 -0.22
N PHE A 227 19.57 37.02 1.04
CA PHE A 227 20.15 38.25 1.58
C PHE A 227 21.33 37.96 2.51
N GLU A 228 22.50 38.52 2.21
CA GLU A 228 23.66 38.39 3.08
C GLU A 228 23.55 39.27 4.33
N ASN A 229 23.56 38.67 5.52
CA ASN A 229 23.57 39.36 6.80
C ASN A 229 24.73 38.90 7.67
N LYS A 230 25.36 39.83 8.41
CA LYS A 230 26.47 39.49 9.32
C LYS A 230 26.04 38.92 10.68
N LYS A 231 24.75 38.96 10.98
CA LYS A 231 24.16 38.56 12.26
C LYS A 231 22.71 38.16 12.03
N ILE A 232 22.26 37.16 12.77
CA ILE A 232 20.85 36.75 12.83
C ILE A 232 19.95 37.95 13.11
N LYS A 233 18.89 38.08 12.30
CA LYS A 233 17.83 39.06 12.43
C LYS A 233 16.55 38.40 12.92
N TYR A 234 15.92 39.04 13.89
CA TYR A 234 14.68 38.56 14.49
C TYR A 234 13.54 39.54 14.24
N TYR A 235 12.40 39.04 13.79
CA TYR A 235 11.18 39.80 13.58
C TYR A 235 10.00 39.11 14.28
N LYS A 236 9.34 39.83 15.21
CA LYS A 236 8.16 39.32 15.88
C LYS A 236 6.92 39.66 15.04
N SER A 237 6.18 38.64 14.62
CA SER A 237 4.93 38.75 13.87
C SER A 237 3.73 38.34 14.74
N ARG A 238 2.52 38.41 14.17
CA ARG A 238 1.30 37.82 14.75
C ARG A 238 1.29 36.29 14.76
N HIS A 239 2.03 35.64 13.86
CA HIS A 239 2.07 34.18 13.70
C HIS A 239 3.19 33.50 14.49
N GLY A 240 4.14 34.29 15.01
CA GLY A 240 5.33 33.76 15.70
C GLY A 240 6.58 34.60 15.43
N LEU A 241 7.73 34.03 15.74
CA LEU A 241 9.04 34.59 15.48
C LEU A 241 9.49 34.23 14.06
N MET A 242 9.85 35.24 13.28
CA MET A 242 10.52 35.08 12.00
C MET A 242 12.01 35.36 12.19
N ILE A 243 12.85 34.45 11.71
CA ILE A 243 14.30 34.47 11.85
C ILE A 243 14.90 34.54 10.45
N TYR A 244 15.85 35.45 10.26
CA TYR A 244 16.71 35.47 9.09
C TYR A 244 18.15 35.30 9.55
N GLY A 245 18.81 34.25 9.09
CA GLY A 245 20.17 33.87 9.48
C GLY A 245 21.27 34.84 9.07
N SER A 246 22.49 34.50 9.43
CA SER A 246 23.71 35.18 8.99
C SER A 246 24.46 34.33 7.97
N ILE A 247 25.54 34.86 7.39
CA ILE A 247 26.38 34.12 6.43
C ILE A 247 27.51 33.34 7.12
N ALA A 248 27.32 32.99 8.38
CA ALA A 248 28.31 32.36 9.23
C ALA A 248 27.60 31.28 10.00
N ASN A 249 28.35 30.23 10.35
CA ASN A 249 27.90 29.09 11.14
C ASN A 249 27.12 29.54 12.38
N ASP A 250 25.81 29.59 12.24
CA ASP A 250 24.83 29.96 13.22
C ASP A 250 24.42 28.71 14.00
N ALA A 251 24.04 28.94 15.25
CA ALA A 251 23.61 27.86 16.11
C ALA A 251 22.26 28.23 16.70
N TYR A 252 21.26 27.50 16.25
CA TYR A 252 19.85 27.70 16.52
C TYR A 252 19.42 26.90 17.75
N TYR A 253 20.14 27.10 18.86
CA TYR A 253 19.78 26.60 20.18
C TYR A 253 19.55 27.76 21.14
N GLY A 254 18.48 27.70 21.95
CA GLY A 254 18.24 28.68 23.01
C GLY A 254 18.11 30.14 22.54
N LEU A 255 16.99 30.46 21.90
CA LEU A 255 16.66 31.81 21.41
C LEU A 255 16.96 32.91 22.45
N PRO A 256 17.32 34.15 22.01
CA PRO A 256 17.55 35.27 22.92
C PRO A 256 16.42 35.41 23.94
N ARG A 257 16.75 35.69 25.21
CA ARG A 257 15.79 35.69 26.35
C ARG A 257 14.45 36.42 26.08
N LYS A 258 14.43 37.43 25.22
CA LYS A 258 13.22 38.18 24.81
C LYS A 258 12.27 37.43 23.88
N TYR A 259 12.73 36.34 23.26
CA TYR A 259 12.03 35.53 22.27
C TYR A 259 11.87 34.06 22.68
N LYS A 260 12.46 33.64 23.81
CA LYS A 260 12.48 32.25 24.28
C LYS A 260 11.12 31.55 24.38
N ASP A 261 10.04 32.32 24.59
CA ASP A 261 8.68 31.79 24.78
C ASP A 261 7.79 32.08 23.54
N ILE A 262 8.38 32.44 22.39
CA ILE A 262 7.67 32.71 21.14
C ILE A 262 8.00 31.59 20.16
N PRO A 263 7.01 30.85 19.63
CA PRO A 263 7.26 29.80 18.64
C PRO A 263 7.84 30.42 17.35
N VAL A 264 8.77 29.71 16.72
CA VAL A 264 9.31 30.07 15.40
C VAL A 264 8.27 29.70 14.34
N CYS A 265 7.98 30.63 13.43
CA CYS A 265 7.06 30.41 12.32
C CYS A 265 7.71 30.59 10.94
N VAL A 266 8.87 31.24 10.87
CA VAL A 266 9.69 31.32 9.65
C VAL A 266 11.15 31.31 10.07
N LEU A 267 11.97 30.46 9.46
CA LEU A 267 13.42 30.52 9.51
C LEU A 267 13.93 30.50 8.07
N ILE A 268 14.74 31.49 7.70
CA ILE A 268 15.47 31.52 6.42
C ILE A 268 16.93 31.72 6.74
N ASP A 269 17.79 30.75 6.47
CA ASP A 269 19.23 30.87 6.61
C ASP A 269 19.89 31.10 5.24
N PRO A 270 20.73 32.14 5.07
CA PRO A 270 21.36 32.40 3.78
C PRO A 270 22.67 31.65 3.53
N ALA A 271 23.36 31.08 4.53
CA ALA A 271 24.61 30.31 4.38
C ALA A 271 25.26 29.89 5.70
N GLY A 272 25.96 28.75 5.66
CA GLY A 272 26.98 28.33 6.61
C GLY A 272 26.65 27.00 7.23
N ASN A 273 27.66 26.25 7.68
CA ASN A 273 27.44 24.95 8.34
C ASN A 273 26.86 25.17 9.74
N ASP A 274 25.55 25.06 9.82
CA ASP A 274 24.70 25.48 10.91
C ASP A 274 24.25 24.31 11.78
N VAL A 275 23.78 24.65 12.98
CA VAL A 275 23.25 23.67 13.93
C VAL A 275 21.84 24.05 14.33
N TYR A 276 20.88 23.19 14.01
CA TYR A 276 19.45 23.40 14.28
C TYR A 276 18.96 22.52 15.44
N GLU A 277 18.76 23.13 16.61
CA GLU A 277 18.24 22.45 17.82
C GLU A 277 16.97 23.10 18.42
N LEU A 278 16.20 23.84 17.62
CA LEU A 278 14.94 24.47 18.04
C LEU A 278 13.74 23.74 17.43
N SER A 279 12.59 23.75 18.09
CA SER A 279 11.42 23.01 17.59
C SER A 279 10.81 23.68 16.34
N LEU A 280 11.14 23.18 15.14
CA LEU A 280 10.64 23.61 13.83
C LEU A 280 9.52 22.70 13.31
N PHE A 281 8.32 22.84 13.85
CA PHE A 281 7.16 22.12 13.35
C PHE A 281 5.88 22.89 13.61
N ALA A 282 4.91 22.73 12.71
CA ALA A 282 3.61 23.39 12.82
C ALA A 282 2.75 22.72 13.89
N ARG A 283 2.14 23.57 14.73
CA ARG A 283 1.33 23.17 15.89
C ARG A 283 0.31 24.24 16.22
N LYS A 284 -0.59 23.99 17.17
CA LYS A 284 -1.61 24.96 17.63
C LYS A 284 -1.08 26.37 17.87
N ALA A 285 0.09 26.50 18.50
CA ALA A 285 0.69 27.81 18.81
C ALA A 285 1.32 28.53 17.61
N ALA A 286 1.64 27.80 16.53
CA ALA A 286 2.19 28.29 15.28
C ALA A 286 1.73 27.34 14.15
N PRO A 287 0.49 27.51 13.64
CA PRO A 287 -0.11 26.53 12.71
C PRO A 287 0.48 26.60 11.30
N LEU A 288 1.29 27.63 11.00
CA LEU A 288 2.01 27.80 9.76
C LEU A 288 3.50 27.99 10.07
N VAL A 289 4.32 27.07 9.59
CA VAL A 289 5.78 27.09 9.80
C VAL A 289 6.48 26.94 8.47
N PHE A 290 7.47 27.80 8.24
CA PHE A 290 8.27 27.81 7.02
C PHE A 290 9.76 27.73 7.34
N PHE A 291 10.49 26.97 6.53
CA PHE A 291 11.93 26.81 6.60
C PHE A 291 12.57 27.00 5.21
N LEU A 292 13.78 27.52 5.17
CA LEU A 292 14.62 27.56 3.98
C LEU A 292 16.08 27.72 4.40
N ASP A 293 16.91 26.72 4.14
CA ASP A 293 18.36 26.88 4.06
C ASP A 293 18.77 27.20 2.62
N PHE A 294 19.94 27.79 2.41
CA PHE A 294 20.46 28.09 1.06
C PHE A 294 21.78 27.39 0.74
N GLU A 295 22.62 27.11 1.74
CA GLU A 295 23.90 26.41 1.59
C GLU A 295 24.54 26.12 2.95
N GLY A 296 25.15 24.95 3.11
CA GLY A 296 26.01 24.61 4.24
C GLY A 296 25.86 23.14 4.62
N ASP A 297 26.93 22.49 5.06
CA ASP A 297 26.82 21.12 5.59
C ASP A 297 26.29 21.20 7.03
N ASP A 298 25.00 20.94 7.20
CA ASP A 298 24.21 21.31 8.37
C ASP A 298 23.88 20.11 9.28
N PHE A 299 23.66 20.44 10.55
CA PHE A 299 23.27 19.45 11.56
C PHE A 299 21.93 19.80 12.18
N TYR A 300 20.92 19.02 11.81
CA TYR A 300 19.57 19.12 12.35
C TYR A 300 19.37 18.08 13.46
N HIS A 301 19.12 18.53 14.69
CA HIS A 301 19.02 17.64 15.84
C HIS A 301 17.96 18.11 16.83
N SER A 302 16.91 17.30 17.00
CA SER A 302 15.79 17.64 17.88
C SER A 302 15.12 16.39 18.44
N GLY A 303 14.94 16.34 19.76
CA GLY A 303 14.09 15.34 20.41
C GLY A 303 12.58 15.61 20.28
N ASP A 304 12.20 16.81 19.81
CA ASP A 304 10.83 17.15 19.42
C ASP A 304 10.57 16.80 17.94
N PRO A 305 9.30 16.66 17.54
CA PRO A 305 8.92 16.62 16.13
C PRO A 305 9.55 17.77 15.35
N PHE A 306 9.94 17.50 14.11
CA PHE A 306 10.69 18.45 13.29
C PHE A 306 10.27 18.35 11.83
N PHE A 307 10.24 19.48 11.11
CA PHE A 307 9.79 19.56 9.72
C PHE A 307 8.45 18.86 9.49
N SER A 308 7.47 19.18 10.33
CA SER A 308 6.21 18.42 10.43
C SER A 308 4.97 19.29 10.62
N GLY A 309 3.85 18.81 10.08
CA GLY A 309 2.53 19.40 10.19
C GLY A 309 1.65 18.69 11.21
N LEU A 310 1.72 19.05 12.49
CA LEU A 310 0.89 18.46 13.55
C LEU A 310 -0.27 19.40 13.89
N GLY A 311 -1.39 19.24 13.18
CA GLY A 311 -2.52 20.19 13.26
C GLY A 311 -2.22 21.53 12.60
N GLY A 312 -1.32 21.55 11.60
CA GLY A 312 -0.85 22.74 10.89
C GLY A 312 -0.16 22.40 9.57
N ILE A 313 0.42 23.42 8.92
CA ILE A 313 1.14 23.31 7.65
C ILE A 313 2.61 23.66 7.88
N PHE A 314 3.49 22.75 7.47
CA PHE A 314 4.93 22.97 7.36
C PHE A 314 5.35 22.95 5.88
N MET A 315 6.22 23.89 5.50
CA MET A 315 6.86 23.97 4.17
C MET A 315 8.34 24.31 4.35
N GLY A 316 9.25 23.49 3.84
CA GLY A 316 10.69 23.64 4.02
C GLY A 316 11.50 23.29 2.77
N SER A 317 12.70 23.85 2.65
CA SER A 317 13.75 23.26 1.82
C SER A 317 15.11 23.45 2.45
N ASP A 318 16.00 22.48 2.28
CA ASP A 318 17.43 22.72 2.14
C ASP A 318 17.76 22.87 0.64
N LEU A 319 18.79 23.62 0.26
CA LEU A 319 19.14 23.81 -1.15
C LEU A 319 20.55 23.34 -1.51
N ALA A 320 21.43 23.08 -0.53
CA ALA A 320 22.78 22.55 -0.76
C ALA A 320 23.55 22.27 0.53
N GLY A 321 24.19 21.11 0.61
CA GLY A 321 25.15 20.77 1.65
C GLY A 321 25.09 19.27 1.95
N ASP A 322 26.15 18.70 2.51
CA ASP A 322 26.08 17.32 3.00
C ASP A 322 25.50 17.30 4.42
N ASP A 323 24.22 17.01 4.55
CA ASP A 323 23.42 17.26 5.75
C ASP A 323 23.16 16.03 6.61
N VAL A 324 23.00 16.30 7.91
CA VAL A 324 22.66 15.27 8.89
C VAL A 324 21.37 15.64 9.62
N TYR A 325 20.31 14.93 9.29
CA TYR A 325 19.00 14.99 9.91
C TYR A 325 18.87 13.97 11.05
N ALA A 326 19.44 14.29 12.22
CA ALA A 326 19.36 13.48 13.43
C ALA A 326 18.03 13.72 14.20
N LEU A 327 16.92 13.28 13.61
CA LEU A 327 15.57 13.57 14.06
C LEU A 327 14.89 12.34 14.68
N HIS A 328 13.68 12.54 15.22
CA HIS A 328 12.98 11.59 16.08
C HIS A 328 11.56 11.27 15.56
N ASP A 329 10.72 10.73 16.44
CA ASP A 329 9.32 10.39 16.15
C ASP A 329 8.57 11.62 15.60
N LEU A 330 7.64 11.41 14.66
CA LEU A 330 6.83 12.47 14.06
C LEU A 330 7.62 13.54 13.30
N SER A 331 8.81 13.24 12.78
CA SER A 331 9.59 14.16 11.93
C SER A 331 9.41 13.89 10.43
N PHE A 332 9.39 14.93 9.60
CA PHE A 332 8.96 14.82 8.19
C PHE A 332 7.58 14.14 8.05
N ALA A 333 6.62 14.56 8.89
CA ALA A 333 5.33 13.91 8.97
C ALA A 333 4.16 14.91 9.06
N ALA A 334 2.97 14.43 8.74
CA ALA A 334 1.72 15.19 8.84
C ALA A 334 0.63 14.41 9.59
N VAL A 335 0.06 15.05 10.60
CA VAL A 335 -1.15 14.57 11.30
C VAL A 335 -2.16 15.70 11.32
N LEU A 336 -3.30 15.52 10.64
CA LEU A 336 -4.31 16.56 10.45
C LEU A 336 -3.68 17.86 9.90
N GLY A 337 -3.02 17.76 8.74
CA GLY A 337 -2.29 18.87 8.14
C GLY A 337 -1.36 18.49 7.01
N ALA A 338 -0.31 19.29 6.79
CA ALA A 338 0.61 19.07 5.68
C ALA A 338 2.06 19.29 6.10
N SER A 339 2.96 18.48 5.53
CA SER A 339 4.40 18.69 5.59
C SER A 339 5.02 18.49 4.21
N VAL A 340 5.74 19.48 3.70
CA VAL A 340 6.54 19.34 2.48
C VAL A 340 7.93 19.83 2.76
N PHE A 341 8.92 18.98 2.47
CA PHE A 341 10.34 19.28 2.60
C PHE A 341 11.06 18.81 1.33
N GLU A 342 11.90 19.67 0.77
CA GLU A 342 12.82 19.34 -0.33
C GLU A 342 14.25 19.49 0.18
N ASP A 343 15.07 18.46 0.03
CA ASP A 343 16.53 18.62 -0.09
C ASP A 343 16.88 18.63 -1.58
N ILE A 344 17.91 19.38 -1.96
CA ILE A 344 18.26 19.59 -3.38
C ILE A 344 19.66 19.07 -3.71
N LYS A 345 20.63 19.14 -2.79
CA LYS A 345 22.01 18.71 -3.08
C LYS A 345 22.72 18.27 -1.82
N GLY A 346 23.28 17.07 -1.83
CA GLY A 346 24.12 16.62 -0.75
C GLY A 346 24.19 15.11 -0.70
N ASP A 347 25.24 14.54 -0.10
CA ASP A 347 25.13 13.17 0.40
C ASP A 347 24.57 13.22 1.84
N ASP A 348 23.27 12.92 2.03
CA ASP A 348 22.55 13.20 3.27
C ASP A 348 22.25 11.97 4.14
N SER A 349 22.09 12.24 5.44
CA SER A 349 21.78 11.22 6.43
C SER A 349 20.49 11.54 7.19
N TYR A 350 19.41 10.87 6.78
CA TYR A 350 18.09 10.96 7.42
C TYR A 350 17.90 9.93 8.52
N GLN A 351 17.82 10.40 9.77
CA GLN A 351 17.41 9.59 10.92
C GLN A 351 16.05 10.03 11.45
N GLY A 352 15.13 9.08 11.58
CA GLY A 352 13.78 9.28 12.08
C GLY A 352 13.35 8.20 13.06
N GLY A 353 12.22 8.47 13.73
CA GLY A 353 11.64 7.58 14.72
C GLY A 353 10.49 6.73 14.18
N ILE A 354 9.38 6.68 14.92
CA ILE A 354 8.09 6.20 14.41
C ILE A 354 7.33 7.32 13.72
N PHE A 355 6.60 6.98 12.66
CA PHE A 355 5.75 7.92 11.94
C PHE A 355 6.53 9.13 11.42
N SER A 356 7.52 8.87 10.58
CA SER A 356 8.47 9.86 10.08
C SER A 356 8.81 9.66 8.61
N GLN A 357 9.62 10.53 8.02
CA GLN A 357 10.15 10.39 6.64
C GLN A 357 9.02 10.17 5.61
N GLY A 358 8.16 11.18 5.44
CA GLY A 358 7.05 11.12 4.51
C GLY A 358 5.79 10.43 5.07
N ALA A 359 5.58 10.43 6.39
CA ALA A 359 4.41 9.78 7.00
C ALA A 359 3.20 10.72 7.14
N ALA A 360 2.00 10.26 6.78
CA ALA A 360 0.80 11.10 6.78
C ALA A 360 -0.46 10.40 7.32
N LEU A 361 -1.28 11.12 8.09
CA LEU A 361 -2.59 10.68 8.61
C LEU A 361 -3.56 11.88 8.63
N LEU A 362 -4.69 11.79 7.92
CA LEU A 362 -5.58 12.93 7.64
C LEU A 362 -4.81 14.14 7.09
N GLY A 363 -3.79 13.87 6.28
CA GLY A 363 -2.75 14.82 5.94
C GLY A 363 -2.01 14.45 4.67
N ILE A 364 -1.17 15.36 4.17
CA ILE A 364 -0.18 15.02 3.15
C ILE A 364 1.23 15.23 3.70
N SER A 365 2.16 14.33 3.38
CA SER A 365 3.57 14.50 3.73
C SER A 365 4.43 14.15 2.54
N ALA A 366 5.34 15.05 2.15
CA ALA A 366 6.32 14.82 1.09
C ALA A 366 7.72 15.16 1.61
N LEU A 367 8.60 14.16 1.60
CA LEU A 367 10.05 14.32 1.71
C LEU A 367 10.60 14.05 0.31
N ILE A 368 11.25 15.04 -0.28
CA ILE A 368 11.78 14.99 -1.64
C ILE A 368 13.28 15.28 -1.53
N ASP A 369 14.12 14.40 -2.03
CA ASP A 369 15.56 14.59 -2.19
C ASP A 369 15.90 14.59 -3.69
N GLU A 370 16.76 15.49 -4.17
CA GLU A 370 17.04 15.64 -5.62
C GLU A 370 18.40 15.11 -6.09
N GLU A 371 19.47 15.23 -5.29
CA GLU A 371 20.83 14.88 -5.71
C GLU A 371 21.64 14.34 -4.53
N GLY A 372 22.09 13.08 -4.56
CA GLY A 372 22.89 12.58 -3.44
C GLY A 372 23.33 11.13 -3.47
N ASN A 373 23.74 10.62 -2.31
CA ASN A 373 23.79 9.19 -1.98
C ASN A 373 23.39 9.09 -0.52
N ASP A 374 22.17 8.64 -0.30
CA ASP A 374 21.42 8.98 0.90
C ASP A 374 21.20 7.78 1.81
N SER A 375 21.09 8.08 3.11
CA SER A 375 20.82 7.07 4.13
C SER A 375 19.57 7.41 4.92
N TYR A 376 18.47 6.73 4.59
CA TYR A 376 17.21 6.79 5.31
C TYR A 376 17.10 5.72 6.39
N ARG A 377 17.01 6.13 7.65
CA ARG A 377 16.84 5.23 8.80
C ARG A 377 15.64 5.61 9.66
N ALA A 378 14.69 4.70 9.82
CA ALA A 378 13.55 4.89 10.73
C ALA A 378 13.17 3.60 11.47
N HIS A 379 12.24 3.70 12.43
CA HIS A 379 11.83 2.55 13.24
C HIS A 379 10.62 1.80 12.70
N ALA A 380 9.53 2.52 12.43
CA ALA A 380 8.28 1.96 11.94
C ALA A 380 7.32 3.07 11.44
N SER A 381 6.31 2.70 10.65
CA SER A 381 5.30 3.63 10.12
C SER A 381 5.94 4.80 9.37
N ALA A 382 7.04 4.58 8.66
CA ALA A 382 7.90 5.62 8.10
C ALA A 382 8.36 5.27 6.68
N GLN A 383 9.07 6.18 6.01
CA GLN A 383 9.50 6.03 4.62
C GLN A 383 8.27 5.86 3.71
N ALA A 384 7.52 6.97 3.58
CA ALA A 384 6.26 7.03 2.85
C ALA A 384 5.11 6.17 3.42
N PHE A 385 4.67 6.49 4.63
CA PHE A 385 3.51 5.84 5.25
C PHE A 385 2.22 6.65 5.02
N GLY A 386 1.18 6.01 4.49
CA GLY A 386 -0.13 6.60 4.26
C GLY A 386 -1.25 6.02 5.13
N GLY A 387 -1.66 6.76 6.16
CA GLY A 387 -2.81 6.45 6.99
C GLY A 387 -4.15 6.85 6.36
N CYS A 388 -5.26 6.66 7.09
CA CYS A 388 -6.60 7.14 6.70
C CYS A 388 -6.58 8.59 6.19
N LEU A 389 -7.19 8.87 5.03
CA LEU A 389 -7.21 10.21 4.40
C LEU A 389 -5.81 10.86 4.35
N GLY A 390 -4.78 10.03 4.23
CA GLY A 390 -3.38 10.39 4.26
C GLY A 390 -2.69 10.05 2.94
N ALA A 391 -1.83 10.92 2.46
CA ALA A 391 -0.90 10.61 1.38
C ALA A 391 0.53 10.92 1.84
N GLY A 392 1.32 9.86 2.02
CA GLY A 392 2.71 9.93 2.43
C GLY A 392 3.64 9.63 1.27
N LEU A 393 4.65 10.48 1.05
CA LEU A 393 5.62 10.40 -0.02
C LEU A 393 7.04 10.53 0.54
N LEU A 394 7.92 9.65 0.06
CA LEU A 394 9.37 9.81 0.04
C LEU A 394 9.78 9.66 -1.42
N ALA A 395 10.39 10.69 -1.99
CA ALA A 395 10.90 10.68 -3.36
C ALA A 395 12.41 10.96 -3.33
N ASP A 396 13.19 10.09 -3.93
CA ASP A 396 14.61 10.28 -4.21
C ASP A 396 14.83 10.26 -5.73
N TYR A 397 15.78 11.05 -6.24
CA TYR A 397 15.93 11.30 -7.68
C TYR A 397 17.30 10.98 -8.27
N GLU A 398 18.36 10.95 -7.47
CA GLU A 398 19.71 10.57 -7.93
C GLU A 398 20.50 10.03 -6.74
N GLY A 399 21.03 8.80 -6.83
CA GLY A 399 21.95 8.32 -5.80
C GLY A 399 21.95 6.81 -5.65
N SER A 400 22.96 6.23 -5.01
CA SER A 400 22.87 4.83 -4.57
C SER A 400 22.57 4.79 -3.09
N ASP A 401 21.29 4.61 -2.75
CA ASP A 401 20.74 4.94 -1.46
C ASP A 401 20.51 3.72 -0.58
N SER A 402 20.20 4.01 0.69
CA SER A 402 19.93 2.99 1.67
C SER A 402 18.72 3.30 2.55
N TYR A 403 17.68 2.48 2.38
CA TYR A 403 16.43 2.56 3.11
C TYR A 403 16.38 1.48 4.19
N TYR A 404 16.71 1.84 5.43
CA TYR A 404 16.61 0.95 6.59
C TYR A 404 15.41 1.27 7.48
N LEU A 405 14.49 0.32 7.61
CA LEU A 405 13.33 0.44 8.48
C LEU A 405 13.32 -0.69 9.51
N GLY A 406 13.39 -0.35 10.80
CA GLY A 406 13.30 -1.32 11.90
C GLY A 406 14.12 -0.97 13.14
N GLY A 407 14.53 -1.99 13.89
CA GLY A 407 15.45 -1.84 15.02
C GLY A 407 14.81 -1.59 16.39
N ARG A 408 13.49 -1.41 16.49
CA ARG A 408 12.81 -1.07 17.76
C ARG A 408 11.62 -1.96 18.13
N TYR A 409 10.65 -2.15 17.22
CA TYR A 409 9.38 -2.79 17.55
C TYR A 409 9.27 -4.19 16.95
N PHE A 410 9.29 -5.22 17.80
CA PHE A 410 9.14 -6.61 17.36
C PHE A 410 7.71 -6.95 16.95
N HIS A 411 7.55 -7.81 15.95
CA HIS A 411 6.26 -8.29 15.47
C HIS A 411 5.74 -9.48 16.31
N ALA A 412 5.52 -9.26 17.60
CA ALA A 412 4.98 -10.29 18.49
C ALA A 412 3.43 -10.38 18.42
N PRO A 413 2.83 -11.58 18.55
CA PRO A 413 3.48 -12.88 18.77
C PRO A 413 3.87 -13.63 17.48
N LEU A 414 3.52 -13.12 16.30
CA LEU A 414 3.62 -13.88 15.04
C LEU A 414 5.07 -14.07 14.58
N MET A 415 5.85 -13.00 14.53
CA MET A 415 7.29 -13.00 14.21
C MET A 415 8.08 -12.30 15.34
N PRO A 416 8.21 -12.93 16.52
CA PRO A 416 8.71 -12.27 17.73
C PRO A 416 10.21 -11.94 17.70
N LEU A 417 10.95 -12.39 16.68
CA LEU A 417 12.37 -12.10 16.48
C LEU A 417 12.64 -11.08 15.37
N ASP A 418 11.58 -10.53 14.76
CA ASP A 418 11.67 -9.62 13.63
C ASP A 418 10.86 -8.36 13.88
N TYR A 419 11.18 -7.30 13.15
CA TYR A 419 10.54 -5.99 13.35
C TYR A 419 9.23 -5.87 12.59
N ARG A 420 8.22 -5.27 13.23
CA ARG A 420 7.04 -4.74 12.54
C ARG A 420 7.39 -3.34 12.05
N THR A 421 7.51 -3.18 10.74
CA THR A 421 8.06 -1.97 10.12
C THR A 421 6.99 -1.07 9.53
N MET A 422 6.05 -1.59 8.74
CA MET A 422 4.93 -0.80 8.19
C MET A 422 5.41 0.45 7.43
N GLY A 423 6.18 0.31 6.36
CA GLY A 423 6.75 1.47 5.65
C GLY A 423 7.37 1.09 4.32
N GLN A 424 8.20 1.97 3.75
CA GLN A 424 8.71 1.85 2.37
C GLN A 424 7.54 1.76 1.37
N GLY A 425 6.74 2.82 1.34
CA GLY A 425 5.55 2.89 0.49
C GLY A 425 4.37 2.09 1.05
N MET A 426 4.05 2.24 2.34
CA MET A 426 2.99 1.49 3.00
C MET A 426 1.69 2.30 3.08
N GLY A 427 0.58 1.74 2.60
CA GLY A 427 -0.76 2.26 2.87
C GLY A 427 -1.44 1.50 4.02
N PHE A 428 -2.09 2.17 4.97
CA PHE A 428 -2.67 1.54 6.16
C PHE A 428 -4.02 2.13 6.61
N GLY A 429 -5.04 1.27 6.73
CA GLY A 429 -6.34 1.58 7.33
C GLY A 429 -6.55 1.00 8.73
N MET A 430 -7.36 1.69 9.53
CA MET A 430 -7.71 1.28 10.90
C MET A 430 -8.90 0.31 10.88
N ARG A 431 -8.60 -0.96 10.63
CA ARG A 431 -9.60 -2.03 10.57
C ARG A 431 -10.43 -2.17 11.86
N PRO A 432 -11.76 -2.36 11.77
CA PRO A 432 -12.59 -2.37 10.56
C PRO A 432 -13.16 -1.00 10.14
N HIS A 433 -12.89 0.07 10.89
CA HIS A 433 -13.73 1.27 10.87
C HIS A 433 -13.33 2.31 9.82
N LEU A 434 -12.02 2.55 9.61
CA LEU A 434 -11.50 3.58 8.71
C LEU A 434 -10.62 2.95 7.64
N ALA A 435 -10.88 3.28 6.37
CA ALA A 435 -10.00 2.95 5.27
C ALA A 435 -8.64 3.65 5.42
N GLY A 436 -7.62 3.16 4.72
CA GLY A 436 -6.31 3.78 4.70
C GLY A 436 -6.16 4.79 3.56
N GLY A 437 -4.91 5.20 3.35
CA GLY A 437 -4.53 6.15 2.31
C GLY A 437 -3.44 5.60 1.40
N LEU A 438 -2.65 6.51 0.85
CA LEU A 438 -1.53 6.22 -0.05
C LEU A 438 -0.19 6.34 0.69
N GLY A 439 0.63 5.29 0.66
CA GLY A 439 2.06 5.41 0.87
C GLY A 439 2.80 5.18 -0.45
N LEU A 440 3.64 6.13 -0.87
CA LEU A 440 4.42 6.08 -2.11
C LEU A 440 5.90 6.32 -1.81
N LEU A 441 6.74 5.29 -1.98
CA LEU A 441 8.18 5.48 -2.11
C LEU A 441 8.50 5.49 -3.61
N TYR A 442 9.19 6.54 -4.07
CA TYR A 442 9.65 6.68 -5.44
C TYR A 442 11.16 6.90 -5.42
N ASP A 443 11.89 6.07 -6.13
CA ASP A 443 13.32 6.19 -6.38
C ASP A 443 13.53 6.20 -7.89
N LYS A 444 14.45 7.03 -8.39
CA LYS A 444 14.56 7.33 -9.82
C LYS A 444 15.82 6.77 -10.49
N ASP A 445 16.93 6.68 -9.78
CA ASP A 445 18.20 6.30 -10.40
C ASP A 445 19.18 5.92 -9.31
N GLY A 446 19.73 4.70 -9.36
CA GLY A 446 20.55 4.28 -8.25
C GLY A 446 21.06 2.85 -8.27
N SER A 447 21.40 2.35 -7.10
CA SER A 447 21.67 0.92 -6.85
C SER A 447 21.44 0.70 -5.36
N ASP A 448 20.18 0.50 -5.07
CA ASP A 448 19.51 0.84 -3.83
C ASP A 448 19.35 -0.35 -2.91
N LYS A 449 19.19 -0.03 -1.63
CA LYS A 449 19.05 -1.06 -0.59
C LYS A 449 17.81 -0.82 0.24
N TYR A 450 16.77 -1.59 -0.05
CA TYR A 450 15.54 -1.60 0.70
C TYR A 450 15.57 -2.68 1.79
N MET A 451 15.81 -2.27 3.04
CA MET A 451 15.88 -3.17 4.20
C MET A 451 14.70 -2.96 5.14
N GLY A 452 13.68 -3.81 4.99
CA GLY A 452 12.45 -3.79 5.77
C GLY A 452 12.21 -5.06 6.59
N GLY A 453 11.17 -5.03 7.42
CA GLY A 453 10.73 -6.14 8.26
C GLY A 453 9.42 -6.72 7.78
N VAL A 454 8.41 -6.70 8.65
CA VAL A 454 7.03 -7.12 8.35
C VAL A 454 6.21 -5.91 7.87
N TYR A 455 5.51 -6.07 6.74
CA TYR A 455 4.78 -5.02 6.02
C TYR A 455 5.71 -3.91 5.50
N ALA A 456 6.49 -4.21 4.47
CA ALA A 456 7.37 -3.25 3.83
C ALA A 456 7.40 -3.47 2.31
N GLN A 457 7.82 -2.43 1.56
CA GLN A 457 8.03 -2.45 0.11
C GLN A 457 6.72 -2.53 -0.68
N GLY A 458 6.02 -1.40 -0.77
CA GLY A 458 4.81 -1.28 -1.60
C GLY A 458 3.60 -2.06 -1.08
N VAL A 459 3.32 -1.97 0.23
CA VAL A 459 2.31 -2.84 0.89
C VAL A 459 1.05 -2.08 1.28
N GLY A 460 -0.11 -2.64 0.94
CA GLY A 460 -1.41 -2.15 1.40
C GLY A 460 -2.00 -3.00 2.52
N TYR A 461 -2.55 -2.37 3.55
CA TYR A 461 -3.36 -2.99 4.59
C TYR A 461 -4.68 -2.22 4.83
N TRP A 462 -5.82 -2.88 4.64
CA TRP A 462 -7.17 -2.35 4.88
C TRP A 462 -7.57 -1.10 4.07
N TYR A 463 -8.15 -1.30 2.88
CA TYR A 463 -8.66 -0.24 2.00
C TYR A 463 -7.66 0.89 1.76
N SER A 464 -6.41 0.51 1.52
CA SER A 464 -5.28 1.42 1.32
C SER A 464 -4.50 1.02 0.07
N ALA A 465 -3.60 1.91 -0.37
CA ALA A 465 -2.63 1.64 -1.42
C ALA A 465 -1.22 1.86 -0.89
N GLY A 466 -0.36 0.84 -0.98
CA GLY A 466 1.08 0.98 -0.80
C GLY A 466 1.79 0.79 -2.14
N ILE A 467 2.71 1.69 -2.46
CA ILE A 467 3.40 1.74 -3.75
C ILE A 467 4.89 1.97 -3.51
N LEU A 468 5.73 1.15 -4.13
CA LEU A 468 7.16 1.40 -4.33
C LEU A 468 7.42 1.41 -5.83
N ILE A 469 8.04 2.47 -6.33
CA ILE A 469 8.52 2.60 -7.71
C ILE A 469 10.02 2.84 -7.63
N ASP A 470 10.78 2.00 -8.31
CA ASP A 470 12.20 2.18 -8.58
C ASP A 470 12.37 2.25 -10.11
N GLU A 471 13.06 3.26 -10.60
CA GLU A 471 13.24 3.51 -12.04
C GLU A 471 14.59 2.99 -12.57
N GLY A 472 15.46 2.48 -11.70
CA GLY A 472 16.48 1.56 -12.12
C GLY A 472 17.75 1.55 -11.28
N GLY A 473 18.48 0.46 -11.41
CA GLY A 473 19.69 0.28 -10.64
C GLY A 473 20.21 -1.15 -10.67
N ASN A 474 20.78 -1.59 -9.56
CA ASN A 474 21.00 -3.02 -9.29
C ASN A 474 20.70 -3.17 -7.81
N ASP A 475 19.45 -3.43 -7.54
CA ASP A 475 18.79 -3.10 -6.31
C ASP A 475 18.64 -4.33 -5.42
N VAL A 476 18.61 -4.09 -4.12
CA VAL A 476 18.50 -5.14 -3.11
C VAL A 476 17.27 -4.90 -2.27
N TYR A 477 16.27 -5.75 -2.49
CA TYR A 477 15.04 -5.75 -1.74
C TYR A 477 15.03 -6.84 -0.68
N ASN A 478 15.15 -6.47 0.59
CA ASN A 478 15.17 -7.40 1.71
C ASN A 478 14.01 -7.14 2.69
N ALA A 479 13.15 -8.14 2.87
CA ALA A 479 12.07 -8.07 3.84
C ALA A 479 11.79 -9.43 4.52
N VAL A 480 10.84 -9.44 5.47
CA VAL A 480 10.59 -10.62 6.32
C VAL A 480 9.25 -11.28 6.06
N TYR A 481 8.16 -10.51 5.97
CA TYR A 481 6.80 -11.06 5.87
C TYR A 481 5.80 -10.04 5.33
N TYR A 482 4.92 -10.48 4.42
CA TYR A 482 4.04 -9.62 3.63
C TYR A 482 4.69 -8.53 2.75
N PRO A 483 5.97 -8.60 2.32
CA PRO A 483 6.46 -7.78 1.20
C PRO A 483 6.13 -8.53 -0.10
N GLN A 484 6.28 -8.09 -1.33
CA GLN A 484 6.62 -6.84 -1.95
C GLN A 484 5.45 -6.58 -2.89
N GLY A 485 4.96 -5.36 -3.00
CA GLY A 485 3.78 -5.09 -3.82
C GLY A 485 2.54 -5.89 -3.35
N SER A 486 2.40 -6.13 -2.05
CA SER A 486 1.36 -7.02 -1.51
C SER A 486 0.16 -6.26 -0.96
N GLY A 487 -1.04 -6.66 -1.38
CA GLY A 487 -2.30 -6.13 -0.84
C GLY A 487 -2.89 -7.07 0.20
N ILE A 488 -3.17 -6.56 1.40
CA ILE A 488 -3.63 -7.35 2.56
C ILE A 488 -4.95 -6.79 3.10
N HIS A 489 -5.98 -7.64 3.17
CA HIS A 489 -7.34 -7.32 3.63
C HIS A 489 -8.00 -6.15 2.88
N MET A 490 -8.52 -6.39 1.67
CA MET A 490 -9.18 -5.38 0.83
C MET A 490 -8.27 -4.16 0.59
N ALA A 491 -6.99 -4.37 0.31
CA ALA A 491 -6.02 -3.31 0.03
C ALA A 491 -5.21 -3.60 -1.24
N CYS A 492 -4.43 -2.61 -1.67
CA CYS A 492 -3.61 -2.66 -2.87
C CYS A 492 -2.13 -2.55 -2.50
N GLY A 493 -1.30 -3.44 -3.03
CA GLY A 493 0.15 -3.29 -3.04
C GLY A 493 0.69 -3.25 -4.46
N VAL A 494 1.63 -2.35 -4.72
CA VAL A 494 2.32 -2.20 -6.01
C VAL A 494 3.82 -2.10 -5.73
N LEU A 495 4.61 -2.94 -6.39
CA LEU A 495 6.03 -2.70 -6.57
C LEU A 495 6.30 -2.68 -8.07
N TYR A 496 6.95 -1.63 -8.55
CA TYR A 496 7.44 -1.53 -9.92
C TYR A 496 8.93 -1.25 -9.86
N ASP A 497 9.73 -2.12 -10.44
CA ASP A 497 11.13 -1.88 -10.77
C ASP A 497 11.22 -1.74 -12.30
N HIS A 498 11.95 -0.74 -12.80
CA HIS A 498 12.03 -0.48 -14.22
C HIS A 498 13.15 -1.27 -14.91
N SER A 499 14.29 -1.45 -14.24
CA SER A 499 15.47 -2.12 -14.83
C SER A 499 16.59 -2.29 -13.81
N GLY A 500 17.28 -3.42 -13.85
CA GLY A 500 18.45 -3.66 -13.02
C GLY A 500 18.78 -5.14 -12.95
N ASN A 501 19.94 -5.52 -12.42
CA ASN A 501 20.14 -6.91 -12.00
C ASN A 501 19.90 -6.98 -10.51
N ASP A 502 18.67 -7.30 -10.15
CA ASP A 502 18.10 -7.05 -8.85
C ASP A 502 18.01 -8.32 -8.01
N ALA A 503 17.99 -8.12 -6.70
CA ALA A 503 17.97 -9.19 -5.72
C ALA A 503 16.79 -9.02 -4.77
N TYR A 504 15.78 -9.85 -4.99
CA TYR A 504 14.58 -9.91 -4.18
C TYR A 504 14.65 -11.04 -3.15
N TYR A 505 14.63 -10.67 -1.87
CA TYR A 505 14.63 -11.61 -0.76
C TYR A 505 13.49 -11.34 0.21
N SER A 506 12.69 -12.38 0.45
CA SER A 506 11.85 -12.42 1.64
C SER A 506 11.88 -13.78 2.31
N ARG A 507 12.13 -13.76 3.62
CA ARG A 507 12.27 -14.99 4.41
C ARG A 507 10.96 -15.78 4.49
N ASN A 508 9.81 -15.10 4.47
CA ASN A 508 8.50 -15.71 4.60
C ASN A 508 7.48 -14.96 3.72
N GLY A 509 6.44 -15.66 3.27
CA GLY A 509 5.32 -15.11 2.51
C GLY A 509 3.96 -15.35 3.18
N PRO A 510 2.85 -14.84 2.64
CA PRO A 510 2.69 -14.47 1.24
C PRO A 510 3.44 -13.20 0.88
N GLY A 511 3.94 -13.14 -0.35
CA GLY A 511 4.60 -11.95 -0.87
C GLY A 511 4.68 -11.84 -2.38
N GLN A 512 5.53 -10.93 -2.89
CA GLN A 512 5.74 -10.61 -4.32
C GLN A 512 4.46 -10.59 -5.17
N GLY A 513 3.83 -9.42 -5.24
CA GLY A 513 2.59 -9.23 -5.97
C GLY A 513 1.43 -10.05 -5.41
N ALA A 514 1.43 -10.35 -4.11
CA ALA A 514 0.38 -11.16 -3.49
C ALA A 514 -0.86 -10.32 -3.14
N GLY A 515 -2.04 -10.81 -3.52
CA GLY A 515 -3.30 -10.38 -2.94
C GLY A 515 -3.76 -11.34 -1.86
N HIS A 516 -4.10 -10.83 -0.67
CA HIS A 516 -4.68 -11.62 0.41
C HIS A 516 -5.98 -11.02 0.97
N ASP A 517 -7.04 -11.82 1.04
CA ASP A 517 -8.36 -11.47 1.62
C ASP A 517 -9.03 -10.31 0.86
N TRP A 518 -9.50 -10.59 -0.37
CA TRP A 518 -10.15 -9.64 -1.28
C TRP A 518 -9.26 -8.47 -1.72
N SER A 519 -7.96 -8.69 -1.83
CA SER A 519 -6.99 -7.64 -2.12
C SER A 519 -6.48 -7.67 -3.56
N PHE A 520 -5.66 -6.69 -3.89
CA PHE A 520 -4.88 -6.63 -5.13
C PHE A 520 -3.39 -6.49 -4.79
N GLY A 521 -2.54 -7.35 -5.33
CA GLY A 521 -1.09 -7.17 -5.29
C GLY A 521 -0.52 -7.27 -6.70
N ILE A 522 0.48 -6.44 -7.00
CA ILE A 522 1.27 -6.52 -8.22
C ILE A 522 2.74 -6.24 -7.93
N LEU A 523 3.61 -7.04 -8.54
CA LEU A 523 5.03 -6.74 -8.71
C LEU A 523 5.34 -6.82 -10.21
N VAL A 524 5.98 -5.78 -10.74
CA VAL A 524 6.55 -5.80 -12.09
C VAL A 524 8.03 -5.49 -11.98
N ASP A 525 8.85 -6.37 -12.51
CA ASP A 525 10.24 -6.09 -12.85
C ASP A 525 10.32 -5.79 -14.34
N GLY A 526 11.05 -4.73 -14.68
CA GLY A 526 11.14 -4.21 -16.03
C GLY A 526 12.32 -4.73 -16.83
N GLY A 527 13.31 -5.37 -16.17
CA GLY A 527 14.25 -6.29 -16.79
C GLY A 527 15.68 -6.26 -16.26
N GLY A 528 16.42 -7.33 -16.57
CA GLY A 528 17.82 -7.60 -16.21
C GLY A 528 17.97 -9.04 -15.68
N ASP A 529 19.16 -9.45 -15.20
CA ASP A 529 19.39 -10.84 -14.76
C ASP A 529 19.12 -11.02 -13.24
N ASP A 530 17.86 -11.19 -12.86
CA ASP A 530 17.37 -11.03 -11.49
C ASP A 530 17.45 -12.30 -10.63
N ALA A 531 17.34 -12.10 -9.32
CA ALA A 531 17.26 -13.17 -8.33
C ALA A 531 16.04 -13.04 -7.42
N TYR A 532 15.15 -14.03 -7.49
CA TYR A 532 13.93 -14.14 -6.72
C TYR A 532 14.01 -15.24 -5.67
N SER A 533 14.25 -14.86 -4.41
CA SER A 533 14.20 -15.77 -3.25
C SER A 533 13.09 -15.41 -2.27
N ILE A 534 11.86 -15.86 -2.57
CA ILE A 534 10.70 -15.70 -1.67
C ILE A 534 10.01 -17.01 -1.29
N HIS A 535 9.73 -17.18 0.00
CA HIS A 535 8.92 -18.29 0.52
C HIS A 535 7.41 -18.02 0.30
N GLY A 536 6.89 -18.36 -0.88
CA GLY A 536 5.49 -18.18 -1.26
C GLY A 536 5.16 -16.77 -1.76
N GLY A 537 4.78 -16.64 -3.03
CA GLY A 537 4.57 -15.35 -3.70
C GLY A 537 4.59 -15.49 -5.22
N ASN A 538 5.12 -14.49 -5.94
CA ASN A 538 5.19 -14.42 -7.40
C ASN A 538 3.80 -14.54 -8.05
N GLY A 539 2.92 -13.59 -7.69
CA GLY A 539 1.59 -13.51 -8.27
C GLY A 539 0.57 -14.42 -7.58
N LEU A 540 0.44 -14.26 -6.26
CA LEU A 540 -0.40 -15.11 -5.43
C LEU A 540 -1.79 -14.49 -5.18
N GLY A 541 -2.84 -15.12 -5.71
CA GLY A 541 -4.25 -14.77 -5.45
C GLY A 541 -4.85 -15.54 -4.28
N LEU A 542 -4.64 -15.07 -3.04
CA LEU A 542 -5.07 -15.75 -1.82
C LEU A 542 -6.38 -15.18 -1.26
N SER A 543 -7.30 -16.06 -0.88
CA SER A 543 -8.58 -15.71 -0.25
C SER A 543 -9.40 -14.71 -1.08
N ASN A 544 -9.64 -15.06 -2.34
CA ASN A 544 -10.45 -14.28 -3.30
C ASN A 544 -9.82 -12.96 -3.73
N SER A 545 -8.51 -12.98 -3.96
CA SER A 545 -7.72 -11.81 -4.32
C SER A 545 -7.09 -11.97 -5.69
N LEU A 546 -6.62 -10.86 -6.25
CA LEU A 546 -5.78 -10.84 -7.44
C LEU A 546 -4.32 -10.66 -7.01
N GLY A 547 -3.45 -11.55 -7.45
CA GLY A 547 -2.00 -11.36 -7.37
C GLY A 547 -1.37 -11.45 -8.75
N VAL A 548 -0.50 -10.50 -9.07
CA VAL A 548 0.19 -10.41 -10.38
C VAL A 548 1.69 -10.27 -10.14
N PHE A 549 2.46 -11.07 -10.87
CA PHE A 549 3.90 -10.95 -10.96
C PHE A 549 4.26 -10.98 -12.44
N VAL A 550 5.04 -9.99 -12.86
CA VAL A 550 5.59 -9.90 -14.21
C VAL A 550 7.08 -9.63 -14.08
N ASP A 551 7.88 -10.49 -14.65
CA ASP A 551 9.26 -10.19 -15.05
C ASP A 551 9.25 -9.97 -16.56
N ARG A 552 9.80 -8.87 -17.04
CA ARG A 552 9.67 -8.47 -18.44
C ARG A 552 10.71 -9.15 -19.34
N GLU A 553 11.97 -9.16 -18.93
CA GLU A 553 13.08 -9.69 -19.72
C GLU A 553 14.31 -9.91 -18.83
N GLY A 554 15.06 -10.98 -19.07
CA GLY A 554 16.19 -11.28 -18.20
C GLY A 554 16.79 -12.64 -18.42
N ASN A 555 17.74 -13.05 -17.59
CA ASN A 555 18.01 -14.48 -17.37
C ASN A 555 17.91 -14.73 -15.87
N ASP A 556 16.71 -15.12 -15.45
CA ASP A 556 16.29 -14.93 -14.07
C ASP A 556 16.45 -16.18 -13.23
N ARG A 557 16.65 -15.96 -11.94
CA ARG A 557 16.83 -17.04 -10.96
C ARG A 557 15.67 -17.05 -10.00
N TYR A 558 14.80 -18.04 -10.16
CA TYR A 558 13.73 -18.30 -9.22
C TYR A 558 14.14 -19.37 -8.21
N GLU A 559 14.48 -18.98 -6.98
CA GLU A 559 15.23 -19.86 -6.07
C GLU A 559 14.36 -20.78 -5.19
N ARG A 560 13.06 -20.50 -5.04
CA ARG A 560 12.20 -21.15 -4.04
C ARG A 560 11.06 -21.96 -4.65
N HIS A 561 10.92 -23.21 -4.23
CA HIS A 561 9.85 -24.10 -4.70
C HIS A 561 8.79 -24.35 -3.62
N GLU A 562 7.84 -23.43 -3.46
CA GLU A 562 6.66 -23.64 -2.62
C GLU A 562 5.38 -23.77 -3.44
N VAL A 563 4.35 -24.38 -2.85
CA VAL A 563 3.02 -24.57 -3.48
C VAL A 563 2.39 -23.23 -3.89
N GLN A 564 2.78 -22.13 -3.26
CA GLN A 564 2.20 -20.81 -3.49
C GLN A 564 3.00 -19.94 -4.47
N ASN A 565 4.17 -20.38 -4.95
CA ASN A 565 4.95 -19.63 -5.95
C ASN A 565 4.35 -19.74 -7.36
N TYR A 566 4.85 -18.95 -8.31
CA TYR A 566 4.67 -19.14 -9.76
C TYR A 566 3.21 -19.10 -10.22
N GLY A 567 2.47 -18.07 -9.81
CA GLY A 567 1.11 -17.82 -10.29
C GLY A 567 0.12 -18.80 -9.69
N SER A 568 -0.20 -18.63 -8.40
CA SER A 568 -1.04 -19.55 -7.64
C SER A 568 -2.29 -18.87 -7.10
N ALA A 569 -3.41 -19.59 -7.02
CA ALA A 569 -4.61 -19.11 -6.34
C ALA A 569 -5.38 -20.21 -5.63
N ASN A 570 -6.11 -19.86 -4.56
CA ASN A 570 -6.95 -20.82 -3.83
C ASN A 570 -8.46 -20.54 -3.97
N PHE A 571 -9.25 -21.60 -3.89
CA PHE A 571 -10.69 -21.52 -3.75
C PHE A 571 -11.05 -21.31 -2.28
N SER A 572 -11.79 -20.25 -1.99
CA SER A 572 -12.20 -19.92 -0.63
C SER A 572 -13.56 -19.22 -0.60
N ARG A 573 -14.33 -19.42 0.47
CA ARG A 573 -15.60 -18.70 0.71
C ARG A 573 -16.57 -18.74 -0.50
N SER A 574 -16.63 -19.89 -1.16
CA SER A 574 -17.50 -20.15 -2.33
C SER A 574 -17.14 -19.36 -3.59
N THR A 575 -15.87 -18.94 -3.75
CA THR A 575 -15.31 -18.41 -4.99
C THR A 575 -13.79 -18.64 -5.00
N GLY A 576 -13.03 -18.02 -5.91
CA GLY A 576 -11.57 -18.11 -5.98
C GLY A 576 -10.90 -16.74 -6.07
N GLY A 577 -9.57 -16.73 -5.95
CA GLY A 577 -8.73 -15.63 -6.42
C GLY A 577 -8.12 -15.94 -7.79
N ILE A 578 -7.40 -14.97 -8.35
CA ILE A 578 -6.58 -15.13 -9.57
C ILE A 578 -5.12 -14.87 -9.20
N GLY A 579 -4.22 -15.76 -9.61
CA GLY A 579 -2.78 -15.57 -9.50
C GLY A 579 -2.15 -15.59 -10.87
N ILE A 580 -1.29 -14.63 -11.20
CA ILE A 580 -0.63 -14.50 -12.50
C ILE A 580 0.87 -14.44 -12.27
N PHE A 581 1.60 -15.32 -12.94
CA PHE A 581 3.04 -15.25 -13.11
C PHE A 581 3.34 -15.15 -14.60
N LEU A 582 4.07 -14.12 -15.00
CA LEU A 582 4.57 -13.97 -16.35
C LEU A 582 6.06 -13.68 -16.28
N ASP A 583 6.84 -14.48 -16.97
CA ASP A 583 8.21 -14.18 -17.35
C ASP A 583 8.21 -13.94 -18.88
N GLY A 584 8.65 -12.74 -19.27
CA GLY A 584 8.53 -12.20 -20.63
C GLY A 584 9.69 -12.51 -21.57
N GLY A 585 10.73 -13.20 -21.09
CA GLY A 585 11.78 -13.74 -21.95
C GLY A 585 13.11 -13.89 -21.24
N GLY A 586 13.89 -14.90 -21.65
CA GLY A 586 15.11 -15.24 -20.94
C GLY A 586 15.50 -16.70 -21.05
N GLU A 587 16.70 -17.01 -20.55
CA GLU A 587 17.09 -18.37 -20.21
C GLU A 587 17.10 -18.57 -18.68
N ASP A 588 15.92 -18.79 -18.12
CA ASP A 588 15.70 -18.74 -16.67
C ASP A 588 16.00 -20.05 -15.95
N LEU A 589 16.24 -19.92 -14.65
CA LEU A 589 16.56 -21.02 -13.74
C LEU A 589 15.46 -21.20 -12.71
N TYR A 590 14.75 -22.32 -12.82
CA TYR A 590 13.76 -22.78 -11.86
C TYR A 590 14.30 -23.90 -10.95
N PRO A 591 13.81 -24.03 -9.69
CA PRO A 591 14.37 -24.96 -8.68
C PRO A 591 14.01 -26.45 -8.89
N GLN A 592 13.59 -26.85 -10.10
CA GLN A 592 12.98 -28.12 -10.55
C GLN A 592 11.44 -28.12 -10.50
N GLY A 593 10.78 -28.59 -11.56
CA GLY A 593 9.33 -28.74 -11.56
C GLY A 593 8.69 -28.73 -12.95
N GLU A 594 7.41 -28.40 -12.99
CA GLU A 594 6.61 -28.23 -14.22
C GLU A 594 6.89 -26.87 -14.90
N MET A 595 7.48 -25.92 -14.19
CA MET A 595 7.91 -24.61 -14.71
C MET A 595 9.23 -24.76 -15.47
N ALA A 596 9.27 -24.22 -16.67
CA ALA A 596 10.43 -24.22 -17.55
C ALA A 596 10.27 -23.13 -18.62
N ASN A 597 11.39 -22.77 -19.23
CA ASN A 597 11.43 -21.73 -20.24
C ASN A 597 10.49 -22.06 -21.41
N ASN A 598 9.81 -21.04 -21.92
CA ASN A 598 8.87 -21.16 -23.05
C ASN A 598 7.74 -22.17 -22.79
N SER A 599 7.17 -22.15 -21.58
CA SER A 599 6.07 -23.02 -21.19
C SER A 599 4.98 -22.27 -20.42
N SER A 600 3.80 -22.89 -20.33
CA SER A 600 2.70 -22.39 -19.51
C SER A 600 2.13 -23.48 -18.63
N TRP A 601 1.62 -23.08 -17.47
CA TRP A 601 1.10 -23.98 -16.44
C TRP A 601 -0.07 -23.37 -15.69
N LEU A 602 -0.78 -24.24 -14.98
CA LEU A 602 -1.87 -23.87 -14.08
C LEU A 602 -1.55 -24.32 -12.67
N LYS A 603 -1.84 -23.47 -11.68
CA LYS A 603 -1.55 -23.77 -10.27
C LYS A 603 -2.71 -23.41 -9.35
N GLY A 604 -3.00 -24.30 -8.41
CA GLY A 604 -4.09 -24.11 -7.47
C GLY A 604 -5.46 -24.18 -8.18
N THR A 605 -6.25 -23.12 -8.08
CA THR A 605 -7.62 -23.09 -8.63
C THR A 605 -7.70 -22.29 -9.92
N TYR A 606 -7.25 -21.03 -9.88
CA TYR A 606 -7.18 -20.11 -11.02
C TYR A 606 -5.85 -19.34 -10.97
N GLY A 607 -4.76 -20.09 -10.76
CA GLY A 607 -3.40 -19.59 -10.88
C GLY A 607 -2.86 -19.94 -12.26
N PHE A 608 -2.25 -18.96 -12.90
CA PHE A 608 -1.71 -19.03 -14.25
C PHE A 608 -0.24 -18.67 -14.20
N GLY A 609 0.59 -19.47 -14.85
CA GLY A 609 1.98 -19.14 -15.07
C GLY A 609 2.36 -19.30 -16.54
N MET A 610 3.19 -18.40 -17.02
CA MET A 610 3.78 -18.42 -18.34
C MET A 610 5.21 -17.90 -18.25
N ASP A 611 6.05 -18.56 -19.02
CA ASP A 611 7.37 -18.12 -19.39
C ASP A 611 7.41 -18.17 -20.91
N ALA A 612 7.70 -17.05 -21.56
CA ALA A 612 7.66 -16.94 -23.01
C ALA A 612 8.53 -15.79 -23.50
N GLU A 613 9.23 -16.01 -24.62
CA GLU A 613 9.94 -14.93 -25.33
C GLU A 613 8.94 -13.98 -26.01
N LEU A 614 8.61 -12.86 -25.35
CA LEU A 614 7.67 -11.84 -25.85
C LEU A 614 8.35 -10.80 -26.76
N TYR A 615 9.67 -10.64 -26.64
CA TYR A 615 10.44 -9.56 -27.29
C TYR A 615 11.54 -10.10 -28.23
N GLU A 616 11.91 -9.33 -29.26
CA GLU A 616 13.02 -9.69 -30.16
C GLU A 616 14.37 -9.31 -29.53
N LYS A 617 15.17 -10.31 -29.13
CA LYS A 617 16.52 -10.13 -28.55
C LYS A 617 17.46 -9.31 -29.46
N PRO A 618 18.13 -8.26 -28.97
CA PRO A 618 19.38 -7.78 -29.54
C PRO A 618 20.49 -8.83 -29.34
N GLU A 619 21.34 -9.08 -30.35
CA GLU A 619 22.48 -10.00 -30.23
C GLU A 619 23.59 -9.39 -29.35
N GLU A 620 23.86 -9.94 -28.16
CA GLU A 620 25.09 -9.67 -27.39
C GLU A 620 25.80 -10.97 -26.91
N GLU A 621 27.13 -10.90 -26.81
CA GLU A 621 28.08 -12.01 -26.69
C GLU A 621 28.38 -12.36 -25.22
N GLU A 622 28.14 -13.61 -24.81
CA GLU A 622 28.46 -14.11 -23.45
C GLU A 622 29.94 -14.50 -23.25
N GLU A 623 30.54 -14.06 -22.13
CA GLU A 623 31.81 -14.57 -21.59
C GLU A 623 31.56 -15.64 -20.50
N ALA A 624 32.08 -16.85 -20.71
CA ALA A 624 31.85 -18.02 -19.86
C ALA A 624 32.66 -18.04 -18.54
N ALA A 625 31.99 -18.37 -17.42
CA ALA A 625 32.60 -18.74 -16.14
C ALA A 625 32.69 -20.26 -15.91
N THR A 626 33.72 -20.71 -15.21
CA THR A 626 34.20 -22.12 -15.08
C THR A 626 33.53 -22.97 -13.98
N VAL A 627 33.34 -24.27 -14.26
CA VAL A 627 32.73 -25.32 -13.41
C VAL A 627 33.78 -26.16 -12.64
N TYR A 628 33.45 -26.67 -11.44
CA TYR A 628 34.21 -27.70 -10.69
C TYR A 628 33.43 -29.05 -10.58
N ASP A 629 34.15 -30.17 -10.56
CA ASP A 629 33.68 -31.58 -10.70
C ASP A 629 33.51 -32.34 -9.35
N GLN A 630 32.69 -33.41 -9.32
CA GLN A 630 32.44 -34.33 -8.18
C GLN A 630 32.72 -35.82 -8.53
N ASP A 631 33.08 -36.66 -7.55
CA ASP A 631 33.37 -38.12 -7.69
C ASP A 631 32.43 -39.06 -6.86
N ASP A 632 32.43 -40.36 -7.24
CA ASP A 632 31.49 -41.51 -7.02
C ASP A 632 31.28 -42.16 -5.60
N PRO A 633 30.19 -42.97 -5.39
CA PRO A 633 29.81 -43.62 -4.11
C PRO A 633 30.10 -45.17 -3.93
N PRO A 634 30.04 -45.74 -2.69
CA PRO A 634 30.25 -47.18 -2.35
C PRO A 634 29.02 -48.04 -1.89
N GLU A 635 29.23 -49.39 -1.80
CA GLU A 635 28.30 -50.57 -1.74
C GLU A 635 27.59 -50.96 -0.40
N GLU A 636 26.98 -52.17 -0.31
CA GLU A 636 25.55 -52.43 -0.02
C GLU A 636 25.18 -53.34 1.20
N ASP A 637 26.02 -53.59 2.22
CA ASP A 637 25.70 -54.57 3.30
C ASP A 637 25.81 -54.06 4.77
N ALA A 638 25.52 -52.77 5.03
CA ALA A 638 25.71 -52.13 6.34
C ALA A 638 24.56 -52.30 7.40
N PRO A 639 24.84 -52.26 8.73
CA PRO A 639 23.87 -52.57 9.81
C PRO A 639 22.93 -51.44 10.24
N ILE A 640 21.77 -51.80 10.81
CA ILE A 640 20.58 -50.95 11.09
C ILE A 640 20.76 -49.70 12.00
N LYS A 641 21.92 -49.50 12.61
CA LYS A 641 22.27 -48.26 13.32
C LYS A 641 22.90 -47.21 12.40
N GLU A 642 23.48 -47.62 11.27
CA GLU A 642 24.00 -46.74 10.23
C GLU A 642 22.88 -46.26 9.28
N ILE A 643 21.74 -46.96 9.25
CA ILE A 643 20.52 -46.54 8.54
C ILE A 643 19.85 -45.30 9.18
N PHE A 644 20.10 -45.01 10.46
CA PHE A 644 19.57 -43.81 11.10
C PHE A 644 20.46 -42.57 10.89
N ALA A 645 21.75 -42.75 10.57
CA ALA A 645 22.65 -41.64 10.27
C ALA A 645 22.55 -41.15 8.81
N ALA A 646 22.16 -42.03 7.88
CA ALA A 646 21.97 -41.70 6.46
C ALA A 646 20.60 -41.04 6.14
N ALA A 647 19.65 -40.98 7.08
CA ALA A 647 18.38 -40.27 6.89
C ALA A 647 18.49 -38.74 7.06
N ALA A 648 19.67 -38.24 7.44
CA ALA A 648 19.93 -36.84 7.79
C ALA A 648 20.97 -36.15 6.88
N GLU A 649 21.18 -36.66 5.66
CA GLU A 649 22.01 -36.01 4.65
C GLU A 649 21.17 -35.15 3.68
N TRP A 650 21.82 -34.17 3.05
CA TRP A 650 21.20 -33.22 2.10
C TRP A 650 20.88 -33.89 0.76
N GLU A 651 19.70 -33.61 0.23
CA GLU A 651 19.06 -34.32 -0.90
C GLU A 651 19.35 -33.62 -2.25
N VAL A 652 20.58 -33.70 -2.76
CA VAL A 652 20.96 -33.13 -4.08
C VAL A 652 21.87 -34.06 -4.90
N GLY A 653 21.76 -34.01 -6.23
CA GLY A 653 22.59 -34.75 -7.18
C GLY A 653 22.22 -36.23 -7.38
N SER A 654 23.20 -37.05 -7.78
CA SER A 654 23.07 -38.47 -8.16
C SER A 654 22.63 -39.43 -7.01
N ALA A 655 22.25 -38.93 -5.84
CA ALA A 655 21.86 -39.70 -4.65
C ALA A 655 20.33 -39.88 -4.47
N ILE A 656 19.50 -39.40 -5.40
CA ILE A 656 18.04 -39.34 -5.29
C ILE A 656 17.37 -40.70 -5.05
N GLN A 657 17.87 -41.79 -5.64
CA GLN A 657 17.20 -43.11 -5.53
C GLN A 657 17.42 -43.81 -4.17
N ARG A 658 18.45 -43.43 -3.40
CA ARG A 658 18.80 -44.07 -2.12
C ARG A 658 18.06 -43.46 -0.92
N VAL A 659 17.74 -42.16 -0.97
CA VAL A 659 17.05 -41.43 0.13
C VAL A 659 15.54 -41.71 0.12
N ARG A 660 14.93 -41.91 -1.06
CA ARG A 660 13.46 -42.10 -1.19
C ARG A 660 12.95 -43.44 -0.67
N GLU A 661 13.71 -44.54 -0.77
CA GLU A 661 13.24 -45.84 -0.26
C GLU A 661 13.35 -45.98 1.27
N ALA A 662 14.23 -45.21 1.92
CA ALA A 662 14.33 -45.15 3.38
C ALA A 662 13.15 -44.40 4.05
N ARG A 663 12.53 -43.42 3.36
CA ARG A 663 11.38 -42.66 3.87
C ARG A 663 10.02 -43.36 3.66
N ARG A 664 9.94 -44.37 2.77
CA ARG A 664 8.73 -45.18 2.53
C ARG A 664 8.37 -46.08 3.73
N ILE A 665 9.37 -46.62 4.44
CA ILE A 665 9.18 -47.50 5.61
C ILE A 665 8.64 -46.74 6.84
N MET A 666 8.82 -45.42 6.92
CA MET A 666 8.35 -44.60 8.05
C MET A 666 6.87 -44.18 7.97
N LYS A 667 6.21 -44.36 6.81
CA LYS A 667 4.84 -43.88 6.56
C LYS A 667 3.72 -44.90 6.83
N GLU A 668 4.04 -46.09 7.34
CA GLU A 668 3.07 -47.18 7.56
C GLU A 668 2.52 -47.32 9.00
N ARG A 669 2.71 -46.33 9.90
CA ARG A 669 2.18 -46.40 11.28
C ARG A 669 1.52 -45.10 11.75
N ALA A 670 0.41 -44.77 11.11
CA ALA A 670 -0.26 -43.48 11.13
C ALA A 670 -1.55 -43.38 11.99
N ASP A 671 -1.80 -44.26 12.95
CA ASP A 671 -3.17 -44.41 13.51
C ASP A 671 -3.45 -43.88 14.94
N GLU A 672 -2.57 -43.12 15.60
CA GLU A 672 -2.78 -42.80 17.04
C GLU A 672 -2.57 -41.33 17.43
N ALA A 673 -3.27 -40.37 16.82
CA ALA A 673 -3.12 -38.95 17.22
C ALA A 673 -4.33 -38.02 17.01
N ILE A 674 -5.58 -38.52 17.05
CA ILE A 674 -6.76 -37.70 16.70
C ILE A 674 -7.59 -37.23 17.92
N GLU A 675 -7.61 -37.93 19.06
CA GLU A 675 -8.58 -37.60 20.12
C GLU A 675 -8.20 -36.48 21.10
N TYR A 676 -6.94 -36.01 21.15
CA TYR A 676 -6.54 -35.00 22.15
C TYR A 676 -6.82 -33.54 21.75
N ILE A 677 -7.06 -33.28 20.46
CA ILE A 677 -7.25 -31.92 19.93
C ILE A 677 -8.68 -31.40 20.19
N LEU A 678 -9.63 -32.31 20.44
CA LEU A 678 -11.05 -31.98 20.51
C LEU A 678 -11.54 -31.37 21.84
N GLU A 679 -10.74 -31.34 22.91
CA GLU A 679 -11.29 -31.04 24.24
C GLU A 679 -10.87 -29.71 24.91
N ASN A 680 -9.97 -28.87 24.35
CA ASN A 680 -9.32 -27.85 25.21
C ASN A 680 -9.07 -26.41 24.67
N LYS A 681 -9.79 -25.91 23.64
CA LYS A 681 -9.56 -24.53 23.13
C LYS A 681 -10.84 -23.71 22.90
N LEU A 682 -11.59 -23.50 23.98
CA LEU A 682 -12.64 -22.47 24.08
C LEU A 682 -12.11 -21.25 24.86
N ALA A 683 -12.28 -20.06 24.26
CA ALA A 683 -12.13 -18.68 24.78
C ALA A 683 -10.86 -17.92 24.31
N ASN A 684 -10.91 -16.70 23.72
CA ASN A 684 -12.03 -15.80 23.39
C ASN A 684 -11.73 -14.83 22.20
N ASN A 685 -12.70 -13.94 21.95
CA ASN A 685 -12.75 -12.73 21.09
C ASN A 685 -12.76 -12.96 19.57
N SER A 686 -13.47 -14.00 19.16
CA SER A 686 -13.48 -14.61 17.84
C SER A 686 -14.91 -15.11 17.55
N GLY A 687 -15.23 -15.58 16.33
CA GLY A 687 -16.53 -16.13 15.90
C GLY A 687 -17.13 -17.28 16.76
N LEU A 688 -16.54 -17.57 17.90
CA LEU A 688 -17.03 -18.39 18.99
C LEU A 688 -18.21 -17.76 19.78
N GLU A 689 -18.36 -16.44 19.83
CA GLU A 689 -19.55 -15.79 20.45
C GLU A 689 -20.81 -15.98 19.62
N TYR A 690 -20.70 -15.94 18.29
CA TYR A 690 -21.75 -16.34 17.37
C TYR A 690 -22.13 -17.82 17.54
N ARG A 691 -21.14 -18.71 17.73
CA ARG A 691 -21.40 -20.15 17.98
C ARG A 691 -22.08 -20.42 19.32
N ALA A 692 -21.86 -19.58 20.33
CA ALA A 692 -22.60 -19.66 21.60
C ALA A 692 -24.06 -19.25 21.43
N LEU A 693 -24.34 -18.22 20.61
CA LEU A 693 -25.70 -17.82 20.23
C LEU A 693 -26.36 -18.87 19.32
N GLN A 694 -25.62 -19.48 18.41
CA GLN A 694 -26.07 -20.59 17.55
C GLN A 694 -26.42 -21.82 18.38
N SER A 695 -25.54 -22.23 19.30
CA SER A 695 -25.81 -23.34 20.23
C SER A 695 -27.04 -23.07 21.11
N LEU A 696 -27.26 -21.82 21.56
CA LEU A 696 -28.47 -21.48 22.31
C LEU A 696 -29.74 -21.49 21.44
N ALA A 697 -29.63 -21.11 20.16
CA ALA A 697 -30.69 -21.20 19.17
C ALA A 697 -31.04 -22.64 18.81
N GLU A 698 -30.06 -23.55 18.77
CA GLU A 698 -30.22 -24.99 18.54
C GLU A 698 -31.04 -25.66 19.66
N PHE A 699 -30.71 -25.37 20.93
CA PHE A 699 -31.26 -26.09 22.08
C PHE A 699 -32.51 -25.45 22.76
N SER A 700 -32.91 -24.22 22.41
CA SER A 700 -34.01 -23.51 23.09
C SER A 700 -35.07 -22.98 22.12
N GLU A 701 -36.27 -23.57 22.16
CA GLU A 701 -37.43 -23.13 21.38
C GLU A 701 -37.93 -21.74 21.81
N ASP A 702 -37.91 -21.44 23.12
CA ASP A 702 -38.24 -20.11 23.68
C ASP A 702 -37.27 -19.02 23.19
N PHE A 703 -35.99 -19.37 23.01
CA PHE A 703 -35.00 -18.43 22.48
C PHE A 703 -35.25 -18.14 20.99
N ARG A 704 -35.60 -19.15 20.19
CA ARG A 704 -36.00 -18.97 18.78
C ARG A 704 -37.25 -18.10 18.64
N ASP A 705 -38.24 -18.29 19.52
CA ASP A 705 -39.47 -17.47 19.52
C ASP A 705 -39.17 -15.99 19.82
N ARG A 706 -38.29 -15.72 20.79
CA ARG A 706 -37.86 -14.35 21.10
C ARG A 706 -36.96 -13.74 20.03
N LEU A 707 -36.17 -14.53 19.32
CA LEU A 707 -35.41 -14.06 18.15
C LEU A 707 -36.33 -13.67 17.00
N LEU A 708 -37.45 -14.37 16.81
CA LEU A 708 -38.43 -14.06 15.76
C LEU A 708 -39.06 -12.67 15.97
N GLU A 709 -39.32 -12.28 17.22
CA GLU A 709 -39.77 -10.92 17.57
C GLU A 709 -38.71 -9.85 17.26
N ARG A 710 -37.43 -10.22 17.31
CA ARG A 710 -36.28 -9.33 17.05
C ARG A 710 -35.83 -9.28 15.59
N ALA A 711 -36.28 -10.23 14.76
CA ALA A 711 -36.03 -10.22 13.32
C ALA A 711 -36.64 -9.00 12.61
N THR A 712 -37.57 -8.29 13.27
CA THR A 712 -38.16 -7.03 12.80
C THR A 712 -37.85 -5.81 13.67
N ASP A 713 -36.77 -5.85 14.46
CA ASP A 713 -36.37 -4.75 15.35
C ASP A 713 -36.03 -3.46 14.57
N VAL A 714 -36.18 -2.31 15.23
CA VAL A 714 -35.81 -1.00 14.67
C VAL A 714 -34.29 -0.85 14.58
N ASP A 715 -33.53 -1.56 15.42
CA ASP A 715 -32.08 -1.66 15.33
C ASP A 715 -31.67 -2.67 14.24
N SER A 716 -31.01 -2.16 13.21
CA SER A 716 -30.63 -2.96 12.03
C SER A 716 -29.62 -4.06 12.32
N LEU A 717 -28.73 -3.90 13.31
CA LEU A 717 -27.74 -4.92 13.67
C LEU A 717 -28.42 -6.04 14.46
N VAL A 718 -29.34 -5.69 15.35
CA VAL A 718 -30.17 -6.66 16.11
C VAL A 718 -31.04 -7.48 15.16
N ALA A 719 -31.70 -6.83 14.20
CA ALA A 719 -32.52 -7.53 13.20
C ALA A 719 -31.69 -8.48 12.33
N LYS A 720 -30.54 -8.04 11.80
CA LYS A 720 -29.63 -8.88 10.99
C LYS A 720 -29.09 -10.08 11.77
N THR A 721 -28.74 -9.88 13.04
CA THR A 721 -28.21 -10.95 13.91
C THR A 721 -29.29 -11.99 14.21
N ALA A 722 -30.51 -11.56 14.53
CA ALA A 722 -31.65 -12.45 14.75
C ALA A 722 -32.01 -13.25 13.48
N ILE A 723 -32.03 -12.60 12.31
CA ILE A 723 -32.23 -13.25 11.00
C ILE A 723 -31.14 -14.31 10.75
N SER A 724 -29.87 -13.99 10.97
CA SER A 724 -28.76 -14.92 10.74
C SER A 724 -28.81 -16.14 11.66
N LEU A 725 -29.13 -15.96 12.94
CA LEU A 725 -29.24 -17.06 13.91
C LEU A 725 -30.45 -17.98 13.62
N LEU A 726 -31.60 -17.42 13.26
CA LEU A 726 -32.78 -18.21 12.88
C LEU A 726 -32.58 -18.96 11.55
N ALA A 727 -31.84 -18.37 10.61
CA ALA A 727 -31.49 -19.01 9.35
C ALA A 727 -30.55 -20.21 9.54
N GLY A 728 -29.59 -20.12 10.48
CA GLY A 728 -28.70 -21.22 10.83
C GLY A 728 -29.40 -22.45 11.42
N GLU A 729 -30.60 -22.28 11.97
CA GLU A 729 -31.45 -23.35 12.53
C GLU A 729 -32.57 -23.79 11.58
N GLU A 730 -32.56 -23.34 10.33
CA GLU A 730 -33.56 -23.64 9.31
C GLU A 730 -35.02 -23.31 9.72
N ASP A 731 -35.24 -22.28 10.56
CA ASP A 731 -36.59 -21.93 11.04
C ASP A 731 -37.44 -21.32 9.90
N ARG A 732 -38.32 -22.16 9.33
CA ARG A 732 -39.22 -21.80 8.21
C ARG A 732 -40.11 -20.58 8.48
N ARG A 733 -40.34 -20.19 9.75
CA ARG A 733 -41.12 -19.00 10.11
C ARG A 733 -40.45 -17.70 9.68
N LEU A 734 -39.17 -17.73 9.31
CA LEU A 734 -38.43 -16.56 8.85
C LEU A 734 -38.78 -16.15 7.40
N ILE A 735 -39.25 -17.08 6.56
CA ILE A 735 -39.48 -16.86 5.12
C ILE A 735 -40.41 -15.65 4.84
N PRO A 736 -41.57 -15.47 5.52
CA PRO A 736 -42.42 -14.30 5.30
C PRO A 736 -41.75 -12.97 5.68
N ILE A 737 -40.88 -12.98 6.68
CA ILE A 737 -40.13 -11.79 7.13
C ILE A 737 -39.09 -11.41 6.07
N LEU A 738 -38.36 -12.40 5.55
CA LEU A 738 -37.38 -12.18 4.46
C LEU A 738 -38.04 -11.69 3.18
N SER A 739 -39.16 -12.28 2.78
CA SER A 739 -39.93 -11.85 1.61
C SER A 739 -40.31 -10.37 1.71
N ASN A 740 -40.84 -9.94 2.85
CA ASN A 740 -41.22 -8.55 3.09
C ASN A 740 -40.02 -7.58 3.10
N TYR A 741 -38.84 -8.02 3.54
CA TYR A 741 -37.62 -7.20 3.47
C TYR A 741 -37.07 -7.10 2.05
N ILE A 742 -37.10 -8.20 1.29
CA ILE A 742 -36.70 -8.22 -0.13
C ILE A 742 -37.60 -7.32 -0.96
N GLU A 743 -38.93 -7.39 -0.77
CA GLU A 743 -39.90 -6.49 -1.43
C GLU A 743 -39.61 -5.00 -1.14
N LYS A 744 -39.07 -4.69 0.04
CA LYS A 744 -38.72 -3.33 0.46
C LYS A 744 -37.29 -2.92 0.07
N GLY A 745 -36.50 -3.81 -0.51
CA GLY A 745 -35.09 -3.56 -0.80
C GLY A 745 -34.21 -3.43 0.45
N GLN A 746 -34.64 -3.96 1.58
CA GLN A 746 -33.95 -3.82 2.87
C GLN A 746 -33.16 -5.08 3.22
N TYR A 747 -31.96 -4.88 3.78
CA TYR A 747 -31.09 -5.96 4.26
C TYR A 747 -30.78 -7.05 3.22
N LEU A 748 -30.80 -6.68 1.92
CA LEU A 748 -30.70 -7.61 0.80
C LEU A 748 -29.55 -8.63 0.92
N PRO A 749 -28.29 -8.25 1.28
CA PRO A 749 -27.22 -9.25 1.45
C PRO A 749 -27.56 -10.32 2.49
N THR A 750 -28.10 -9.90 3.64
CA THR A 750 -28.48 -10.80 4.74
C THR A 750 -29.67 -11.65 4.35
N CYS A 751 -30.73 -11.08 3.76
CA CYS A 751 -31.91 -11.82 3.34
C CYS A 751 -31.59 -12.85 2.27
N ILE A 752 -30.83 -12.46 1.23
CA ILE A 752 -30.42 -13.37 0.15
C ILE A 752 -29.58 -14.52 0.72
N SER A 753 -28.55 -14.22 1.53
CA SER A 753 -27.69 -15.25 2.14
C SER A 753 -28.46 -16.21 3.05
N SER A 754 -29.42 -15.70 3.83
CA SER A 754 -30.27 -16.52 4.71
C SER A 754 -31.19 -17.45 3.92
N LEU A 755 -31.72 -17.02 2.77
CA LEU A 755 -32.53 -17.89 1.90
C LEU A 755 -31.73 -19.07 1.33
N GLY A 756 -30.40 -18.93 1.17
CA GLY A 756 -29.53 -20.03 0.76
C GLY A 756 -29.37 -21.14 1.80
N MET A 757 -29.61 -20.85 3.09
CA MET A 757 -29.53 -21.83 4.17
C MET A 757 -30.77 -22.72 4.27
N PHE A 758 -31.87 -22.35 3.61
CA PHE A 758 -33.14 -23.05 3.66
C PHE A 758 -33.34 -23.92 2.42
N ASP A 759 -33.16 -25.24 2.47
CA ASP A 759 -33.46 -26.15 1.33
C ASP A 759 -34.98 -26.38 1.17
N PHE A 760 -35.76 -25.29 1.09
CA PHE A 760 -37.21 -25.26 0.93
C PHE A 760 -37.60 -24.67 -0.44
N PRO A 761 -38.64 -25.19 -1.12
CA PRO A 761 -39.07 -24.69 -2.43
C PRO A 761 -39.38 -23.18 -2.46
N GLU A 762 -39.99 -22.64 -1.39
CA GLU A 762 -40.34 -21.22 -1.30
C GLU A 762 -39.10 -20.31 -1.27
N SER A 763 -38.00 -20.80 -0.71
CA SER A 763 -36.74 -20.08 -0.68
C SER A 763 -36.11 -19.98 -2.07
N ILE A 764 -36.16 -21.06 -2.87
CA ILE A 764 -35.76 -21.03 -4.29
C ILE A 764 -36.69 -20.12 -5.09
N GLU A 765 -38.00 -20.19 -4.88
CA GLU A 765 -38.95 -19.33 -5.57
C GLU A 765 -38.65 -17.85 -5.30
N LEU A 766 -38.37 -17.48 -4.04
CA LEU A 766 -37.97 -16.11 -3.68
C LEU A 766 -36.63 -15.69 -4.29
N LEU A 767 -35.62 -16.56 -4.26
CA LEU A 767 -34.31 -16.28 -4.85
C LEU A 767 -34.40 -16.11 -6.38
N THR A 768 -35.14 -16.97 -7.06
CA THR A 768 -35.26 -16.97 -8.53
C THR A 768 -36.19 -15.88 -9.04
N SER A 769 -37.25 -15.52 -8.31
CA SER A 769 -38.17 -14.43 -8.66
C SER A 769 -37.59 -13.04 -8.42
N TYR A 770 -36.64 -12.89 -7.50
CA TYR A 770 -35.94 -11.62 -7.30
C TYR A 770 -35.08 -11.30 -8.54
N PRO A 771 -35.20 -10.11 -9.17
CA PRO A 771 -34.42 -9.76 -10.35
C PRO A 771 -32.91 -9.86 -10.12
N ASN A 772 -32.15 -10.17 -11.17
CA ASN A 772 -30.68 -10.14 -11.09
C ASN A 772 -30.21 -8.70 -10.86
N PRO A 773 -29.55 -8.40 -9.72
CA PRO A 773 -29.13 -7.03 -9.42
C PRO A 773 -27.96 -6.59 -10.31
N GLU A 774 -27.83 -5.29 -10.60
CA GLU A 774 -26.63 -4.77 -11.31
C GLU A 774 -25.38 -4.80 -10.43
N ASN A 775 -25.54 -4.78 -9.10
CA ASN A 775 -24.44 -4.88 -8.15
C ASN A 775 -23.88 -6.31 -8.12
N GLU A 776 -22.62 -6.48 -8.52
CA GLU A 776 -21.93 -7.77 -8.64
C GLU A 776 -21.97 -8.57 -7.32
N ARG A 777 -21.67 -7.94 -6.17
CA ARG A 777 -21.73 -8.59 -4.85
C ARG A 777 -23.09 -9.22 -4.58
N LEU A 778 -24.17 -8.48 -4.82
CA LEU A 778 -25.53 -9.00 -4.61
C LEU A 778 -25.86 -10.11 -5.60
N ARG A 779 -25.41 -10.03 -6.86
CA ARG A 779 -25.56 -11.14 -7.83
C ARG A 779 -24.85 -12.38 -7.33
N PHE A 780 -23.58 -12.26 -6.94
CA PHE A 780 -22.79 -13.36 -6.43
C PHE A 780 -23.45 -14.00 -5.20
N LEU A 781 -23.92 -13.20 -4.23
CA LEU A 781 -24.62 -13.72 -3.06
C LEU A 781 -25.89 -14.47 -3.45
N LYS A 782 -26.63 -14.01 -4.46
CA LYS A 782 -27.80 -14.71 -4.99
C LYS A 782 -27.41 -16.05 -5.60
N VAL A 783 -26.44 -16.08 -6.52
CA VAL A 783 -25.99 -17.33 -7.17
C VAL A 783 -25.44 -18.32 -6.15
N ARG A 784 -24.60 -17.85 -5.22
CA ARG A 784 -24.11 -18.64 -4.09
C ARG A 784 -25.28 -19.22 -3.28
N SER A 785 -26.28 -18.41 -2.97
CA SER A 785 -27.44 -18.87 -2.19
C SER A 785 -28.23 -19.92 -2.95
N ILE A 786 -28.44 -19.77 -4.27
CA ILE A 786 -29.07 -20.80 -5.11
C ILE A 786 -28.24 -22.09 -5.11
N SER A 787 -26.91 -22.00 -5.21
CA SER A 787 -26.01 -23.16 -5.26
C SER A 787 -26.03 -24.05 -4.01
N MET A 788 -26.55 -23.54 -2.90
CA MET A 788 -26.67 -24.29 -1.65
C MET A 788 -27.89 -25.24 -1.62
N HIS A 789 -28.82 -25.10 -2.57
CA HIS A 789 -30.02 -25.92 -2.66
C HIS A 789 -29.81 -27.14 -3.56
N LYS A 790 -30.51 -28.24 -3.26
CA LYS A 790 -30.33 -29.51 -3.98
C LYS A 790 -31.39 -29.77 -5.05
N SER A 791 -32.39 -28.90 -5.16
CA SER A 791 -33.54 -29.10 -6.06
C SER A 791 -33.19 -28.93 -7.54
N ASP A 792 -33.90 -29.64 -8.42
CA ASP A 792 -33.75 -29.48 -9.88
C ASP A 792 -34.05 -28.04 -10.34
N ALA A 793 -34.93 -27.33 -9.63
CA ALA A 793 -35.23 -25.93 -9.89
C ALA A 793 -34.02 -25.02 -9.59
N ALA A 794 -33.22 -25.35 -8.58
CA ALA A 794 -31.98 -24.65 -8.29
C ALA A 794 -30.93 -24.90 -9.38
N LYS A 795 -30.79 -26.16 -9.83
CA LYS A 795 -29.89 -26.54 -10.93
C LYS A 795 -30.21 -25.77 -12.23
N GLU A 796 -31.48 -25.76 -12.62
CA GLU A 796 -31.94 -25.01 -13.79
C GLU A 796 -31.74 -23.49 -13.62
N ALA A 797 -31.93 -22.96 -12.41
CA ALA A 797 -31.67 -21.55 -12.14
C ALA A 797 -30.17 -21.20 -12.27
N LEU A 798 -29.26 -22.08 -11.85
CA LEU A 798 -27.81 -21.86 -12.01
C LEU A 798 -27.38 -21.78 -13.48
N ARG A 799 -28.01 -22.56 -14.37
CA ARG A 799 -27.74 -22.51 -15.82
C ARG A 799 -27.94 -21.12 -16.42
N SER A 800 -28.86 -20.33 -15.87
CA SER A 800 -29.11 -18.96 -16.34
C SER A 800 -27.96 -17.98 -16.05
N PHE A 801 -26.96 -18.39 -15.27
CA PHE A 801 -25.77 -17.62 -14.93
C PHE A 801 -24.49 -18.17 -15.59
N GLU A 802 -24.58 -19.18 -16.46
CA GLU A 802 -23.40 -19.75 -17.14
C GLU A 802 -22.62 -18.72 -17.97
N ASP A 803 -23.32 -17.70 -18.49
CA ASP A 803 -22.74 -16.61 -19.29
C ASP A 803 -22.61 -15.28 -18.49
N ASP A 804 -22.67 -15.31 -17.15
CA ASP A 804 -22.50 -14.10 -16.32
C ASP A 804 -21.06 -13.54 -16.43
N ASP A 805 -20.91 -12.23 -16.46
CA ASP A 805 -19.62 -11.55 -16.65
C ASP A 805 -18.72 -11.54 -15.39
N SER A 806 -19.29 -11.85 -14.23
CA SER A 806 -18.55 -11.82 -12.97
C SER A 806 -17.63 -13.02 -12.83
N PHE A 807 -16.32 -12.75 -12.65
CA PHE A 807 -15.36 -13.78 -12.26
C PHE A 807 -15.82 -14.54 -11.01
N LEU A 808 -16.38 -13.86 -10.01
CA LEU A 808 -16.79 -14.50 -8.76
C LEU A 808 -17.87 -15.57 -8.97
N ILE A 809 -18.80 -15.29 -9.89
CA ILE A 809 -19.91 -16.18 -10.27
C ILE A 809 -19.37 -17.32 -11.13
N GLN A 810 -18.59 -17.01 -12.16
CA GLN A 810 -17.98 -18.01 -13.04
C GLN A 810 -17.09 -19.00 -12.26
N ALA A 811 -16.28 -18.48 -11.34
CA ALA A 811 -15.43 -19.27 -10.46
C ALA A 811 -16.23 -20.23 -9.56
N LEU A 812 -17.38 -19.79 -9.06
CA LEU A 812 -18.29 -20.61 -8.26
C LEU A 812 -18.92 -21.71 -9.11
N LEU A 813 -19.53 -21.35 -10.25
CA LEU A 813 -20.27 -22.29 -11.11
C LEU A 813 -19.39 -23.43 -11.61
N ARG A 814 -18.15 -23.14 -12.01
CA ARG A 814 -17.21 -24.17 -12.48
C ARG A 814 -16.80 -25.17 -11.40
N LYS A 815 -16.86 -24.78 -10.13
CA LYS A 815 -16.56 -25.69 -9.02
C LYS A 815 -17.72 -26.64 -8.73
N ILE A 816 -18.94 -26.25 -9.07
CA ILE A 816 -20.12 -27.09 -9.00
C ILE A 816 -20.04 -28.04 -10.20
N ASN A 817 -20.10 -29.35 -9.95
CA ASN A 817 -19.85 -30.37 -10.98
C ASN A 817 -20.83 -30.19 -12.15
N LYS A 818 -20.39 -30.34 -13.42
CA LYS A 818 -21.29 -30.16 -14.58
C LYS A 818 -22.47 -31.15 -14.61
N ASP A 819 -22.34 -32.30 -13.95
CA ASP A 819 -23.43 -33.26 -13.76
C ASP A 819 -24.45 -32.84 -12.67
N ASP A 820 -24.10 -31.82 -11.87
CA ASP A 820 -24.92 -31.22 -10.82
C ASP A 820 -25.57 -29.89 -11.23
N ILE A 821 -25.28 -29.38 -12.44
CA ILE A 821 -25.92 -28.23 -13.09
C ILE A 821 -26.85 -28.73 -14.19
#